data_AF-F6DAS9-F1
#
_entry.id   AF-F6DAS9-F1
#
_cell.length_a   1.000
_cell.length_b   1.000
_cell.length_c   1.000
_cell.angle_alpha   90.00
_cell.angle_beta   90.00
_cell.angle_gamma   90.00
#
_symmetry.space_group_name_H-M   'P 1'
#
loop_
_entity.id
_entity.type
_entity.pdbx_description
1 polymer ?
#
loop_
_entity_poly.entity_id
_entity_poly.type
_entity_poly.pdbx_seq_one_letter_code
_entity_poly.pdbx_strand_id
1 'polypeptide(L)'
;MKAWTYFRNPLPLLTLLITLLIIALPLKAGDDLLDPEDAFRLQPVQIIDGQLAISWQVAPGYYLYQDRLGVESNDIQLQAIQFPAAKDKNDPFFGQVKIYDTDFTLKAPYQGQAQQATLTIRYQGCSEEFGVCYPPQTQQVAVNLPATASSSSAGSAASLASEVSSLRALNDFLASQTGLTDTGLLDVDDAFAFSYTQNGEGQILANWQMADGYYLYRDKITAKVVSGQATLAGVVTPAGKMKDDPLFGQVEVYYGQGAADITLTDVQGSVVVEIGYQGCADVGVCYPPETRQVTIDGASFGTPSASSLASATAAATAAPATTSVAPSLTSAPPTDPSQMSEADRITNTLMNANLWIVVLTFFVFGLLLSLTPCVFPMIPILSSIIVGQGNQNISARKGFIISLVFVLAMAMAYTIAGVLAGIFGANLQAALQNPWVLGTFAIIFVLLALSMFGFYEIQLPSSLQSKITNLSNKQKGGSLTGVAIMGFLSALIVGPCVAPPLAGALIYIGQTGDAMLGGLALFAMSLGMGVPLLLLGASAGKLLPRAGAWMNTVKAVFGVLLLAVALWLADRVLPGWISMIGWALLFIVAAIYMGALEPIGDKSNWHKLWKGLGLSLLVTGFVILIGLAGGSRDLLQPLKVFQGGGSSAQQQAELQFEYINSLEELQARVGQGQPVMLDFYADWCVSCIEMERFTFSDAQVQAALDGVVLLKADVTANTADHRALMRELGIVGPPAILFYNPEGVEQRGQRVVGFKNATEFKATIDAALGR
;
A
#
# COMPACT_ATOMS: atom_id res chain seq x y z
N MET A 1 -30.41 -41.59 30.89
CA MET A 1 -31.10 -40.41 31.48
C MET A 1 -30.53 -39.92 32.82
N LYS A 2 -29.24 -40.15 33.17
CA LYS A 2 -28.60 -39.49 34.35
C LYS A 2 -27.20 -38.89 34.10
N ALA A 3 -26.66 -38.98 32.88
CA ALA A 3 -25.37 -38.37 32.52
C ALA A 3 -25.49 -36.99 31.84
N TRP A 4 -26.72 -36.54 31.54
CA TRP A 4 -27.00 -35.32 30.77
C TRP A 4 -27.38 -34.12 31.65
N THR A 5 -26.87 -34.08 32.87
CA THR A 5 -27.09 -32.95 33.81
C THR A 5 -25.79 -32.30 34.26
N TYR A 6 -24.62 -32.90 33.98
CA TYR A 6 -23.33 -32.31 34.35
C TYR A 6 -22.85 -31.21 33.39
N PHE A 7 -23.40 -31.15 32.16
CA PHE A 7 -23.03 -30.15 31.14
C PHE A 7 -23.87 -28.86 31.18
N ARG A 8 -24.80 -28.73 32.13
CA ARG A 8 -25.72 -27.58 32.23
C ARG A 8 -25.16 -26.42 33.05
N ASN A 9 -24.01 -26.63 33.70
CA ASN A 9 -23.27 -25.54 34.29
C ASN A 9 -22.14 -25.19 33.30
N PRO A 10 -22.20 -24.04 32.60
CA PRO A 10 -21.08 -23.60 31.78
C PRO A 10 -19.91 -23.20 32.67
N LEU A 11 -20.10 -23.02 33.98
CA LEU A 11 -19.06 -22.59 34.91
C LEU A 11 -17.76 -23.38 34.81
N PRO A 12 -17.71 -24.73 34.88
CA PRO A 12 -16.47 -25.50 34.76
C PRO A 12 -15.81 -25.39 33.38
N LEU A 13 -16.60 -25.37 32.29
CA LEU A 13 -16.07 -25.31 30.92
C LEU A 13 -15.66 -23.88 30.53
N LEU A 14 -16.38 -22.87 31.01
CA LEU A 14 -16.04 -21.46 30.94
C LEU A 14 -14.87 -21.15 31.88
N THR A 15 -14.77 -21.74 33.07
CA THR A 15 -13.57 -21.60 33.92
C THR A 15 -12.40 -22.32 33.30
N LEU A 16 -12.59 -23.47 32.62
CA LEU A 16 -11.52 -24.17 31.90
C LEU A 16 -11.11 -23.41 30.65
N LEU A 17 -12.04 -22.83 29.89
CA LEU A 17 -11.74 -21.97 28.74
C LEU A 17 -11.14 -20.65 29.19
N ILE A 18 -11.59 -20.06 30.31
CA ILE A 18 -11.01 -18.86 30.94
C ILE A 18 -9.67 -19.20 31.59
N THR A 19 -9.44 -20.39 32.15
CA THR A 19 -8.09 -20.78 32.61
C THR A 19 -7.19 -21.11 31.42
N LEU A 20 -7.68 -21.70 30.34
CA LEU A 20 -6.90 -21.87 29.11
C LEU A 20 -6.62 -20.52 28.45
N LEU A 21 -7.57 -19.58 28.48
CA LEU A 21 -7.41 -18.21 28.00
C LEU A 21 -6.47 -17.42 28.92
N ILE A 22 -6.52 -17.59 30.24
CA ILE A 22 -5.63 -16.94 31.22
C ILE A 22 -4.22 -17.57 31.25
N ILE A 23 -4.10 -18.86 30.95
CA ILE A 23 -2.80 -19.56 30.75
C ILE A 23 -2.23 -19.23 29.35
N ALA A 24 -3.08 -18.89 28.38
CA ALA A 24 -2.68 -18.35 27.07
C ALA A 24 -2.61 -16.81 27.03
N LEU A 25 -3.01 -16.11 28.09
CA LEU A 25 -2.67 -14.71 28.27
C LEU A 25 -1.19 -14.70 28.64
N PRO A 26 -0.33 -13.97 27.91
CA PRO A 26 0.95 -13.58 28.48
C PRO A 26 0.63 -12.76 29.74
N LEU A 27 0.88 -13.35 30.91
CA LEU A 27 0.83 -12.68 32.20
C LEU A 27 2.12 -11.88 32.35
N LYS A 28 2.18 -10.82 31.55
CA LYS A 28 2.96 -9.60 31.61
C LYS A 28 2.45 -8.81 30.41
N ALA A 29 1.88 -7.63 30.64
CA ALA A 29 1.96 -6.59 29.62
C ALA A 29 3.47 -6.40 29.40
N GLY A 30 4.01 -7.09 28.40
CA GLY A 30 5.28 -6.71 27.81
C GLY A 30 4.95 -5.44 27.06
N ASP A 31 5.60 -4.35 27.47
CA ASP A 31 5.46 -3.05 26.85
C ASP A 31 5.53 -3.23 25.32
N ASP A 32 4.50 -2.85 24.58
CA ASP A 32 4.66 -2.78 23.13
C ASP A 32 5.78 -1.75 22.86
N LEU A 33 6.61 -2.00 21.85
CA LEU A 33 7.64 -1.05 21.42
C LEU A 33 6.95 0.29 21.11
N LEU A 34 7.18 1.32 21.93
CA LEU A 34 6.53 2.62 21.81
C LEU A 34 6.94 3.30 20.49
N ASP A 35 6.07 4.07 19.87
CA ASP A 35 6.49 4.91 18.75
C ASP A 35 7.50 5.98 19.22
N PRO A 36 8.41 6.48 18.34
CA PRO A 36 9.46 7.42 18.74
C PRO A 36 8.95 8.66 19.48
N GLU A 37 7.80 9.18 19.07
CA GLU A 37 7.16 10.36 19.67
C GLU A 37 6.59 10.10 21.07
N ASP A 38 6.22 8.86 21.38
CA ASP A 38 5.77 8.44 22.71
C ASP A 38 6.92 8.02 23.62
N ALA A 39 7.95 7.39 23.05
CA ALA A 39 9.18 7.02 23.75
C ALA A 39 10.01 8.25 24.15
N PHE A 40 10.03 9.29 23.31
CA PHE A 40 10.86 10.50 23.45
C PHE A 40 10.03 11.77 23.31
N ARG A 41 9.11 12.01 24.24
CA ARG A 41 8.17 13.14 24.17
C ARG A 41 8.88 14.48 24.36
N LEU A 42 8.96 15.26 23.29
CA LEU A 42 9.47 16.62 23.32
C LEU A 42 8.45 17.57 23.97
N GLN A 43 8.86 18.26 25.04
CA GLN A 43 8.04 19.26 25.72
C GLN A 43 8.07 20.60 24.95
N PRO A 44 7.02 21.45 25.10
CA PRO A 44 7.01 22.78 24.51
C PRO A 44 8.26 23.58 24.89
N VAL A 45 8.97 24.12 23.90
CA VAL A 45 10.20 24.88 24.12
C VAL A 45 9.88 26.16 24.87
N GLN A 46 10.57 26.37 26.00
CA GLN A 46 10.40 27.55 26.84
C GLN A 46 11.61 28.47 26.73
N ILE A 47 11.42 29.76 26.99
CA ILE A 47 12.52 30.72 27.10
C ILE A 47 12.75 31.00 28.58
N ILE A 48 13.89 30.57 29.11
CA ILE A 48 14.29 30.75 30.51
C ILE A 48 15.61 31.52 30.52
N ASP A 49 15.64 32.68 31.18
CA ASP A 49 16.84 33.54 31.29
C ASP A 49 17.49 33.91 29.93
N GLY A 50 16.67 34.09 28.89
CA GLY A 50 17.15 34.41 27.53
C GLY A 50 17.77 33.23 26.78
N GLN A 51 17.53 32.01 27.24
CA GLN A 51 17.97 30.76 26.59
C GLN A 51 16.75 29.89 26.26
N LEU A 52 16.82 29.15 25.14
CA LEU A 52 15.83 28.16 24.79
C LEU A 52 16.06 26.91 25.64
N ALA A 53 15.07 26.56 26.47
CA ALA A 53 15.02 25.35 27.26
C ALA A 53 14.19 24.30 26.52
N ILE A 54 14.88 23.28 25.99
CA ILE A 54 14.29 22.20 25.18
C ILE A 54 14.34 20.94 26.04
N SER A 55 13.18 20.43 26.44
CA SER A 55 13.10 19.31 27.40
C SER A 55 12.49 18.07 26.76
N TRP A 56 13.05 16.91 27.07
CA TRP A 56 12.51 15.61 26.69
C TRP A 56 12.00 14.88 27.92
N GLN A 57 10.86 14.22 27.76
CA GLN A 57 10.38 13.20 28.66
C GLN A 57 10.66 11.83 28.05
N VAL A 58 11.50 11.03 28.71
CA VAL A 58 11.98 9.74 28.19
C VAL A 58 11.22 8.62 28.91
N ALA A 59 10.57 7.75 28.13
CA ALA A 59 9.83 6.63 28.69
C ALA A 59 10.76 5.63 29.42
N PRO A 60 10.31 4.97 30.50
CA PRO A 60 11.10 3.94 31.18
C PRO A 60 11.53 2.83 30.21
N GLY A 61 12.82 2.46 30.22
CA GLY A 61 13.36 1.44 29.32
C GLY A 61 13.85 1.97 27.96
N TYR A 62 13.81 3.29 27.74
CA TYR A 62 14.29 3.95 26.53
C TYR A 62 15.43 4.92 26.85
N TYR A 63 16.30 5.18 25.87
CA TYR A 63 17.38 6.15 26.02
C TYR A 63 17.71 6.88 24.71
N LEU A 64 18.10 8.16 24.82
CA LEU A 64 18.58 8.99 23.71
C LEU A 64 20.10 9.10 23.71
N TYR A 65 20.71 9.13 22.53
CA TYR A 65 22.15 9.33 22.39
C TYR A 65 22.53 10.81 22.43
N GLN A 66 23.47 11.19 23.31
CA GLN A 66 23.90 12.57 23.47
C GLN A 66 24.51 13.14 22.18
N ASP A 67 25.31 12.35 21.47
CA ASP A 67 25.99 12.72 20.22
C ASP A 67 25.04 12.81 19.01
N ARG A 68 23.79 12.36 19.16
CA ARG A 68 22.76 12.38 18.12
C ARG A 68 21.63 13.37 18.42
N LEU A 69 21.80 14.22 19.42
CA LEU A 69 20.91 15.35 19.72
C LEU A 69 21.41 16.61 19.02
N GLY A 70 20.59 17.17 18.13
CA GLY A 70 20.89 18.39 17.37
C GLY A 70 19.74 19.39 17.43
N VAL A 71 20.07 20.68 17.48
CA VAL A 71 19.08 21.77 17.42
C VAL A 71 19.62 22.84 16.49
N GLU A 72 18.85 23.15 15.45
CA GLU A 72 19.21 24.14 14.42
C GLU A 72 18.04 25.10 14.19
N SER A 73 18.33 26.30 13.70
CA SER A 73 17.30 27.28 13.33
C SER A 73 17.80 28.16 12.20
N ASN A 74 16.92 28.44 11.24
CA ASN A 74 17.21 29.36 10.13
C ASN A 74 16.85 30.82 10.49
N ASP A 75 16.03 31.02 11.53
CA ASP A 75 15.49 32.31 11.92
C ASP A 75 16.31 33.00 13.03
N ILE A 76 17.05 32.22 13.81
CA ILE A 76 17.93 32.69 14.89
C ILE A 76 19.26 31.94 14.90
N GLN A 77 20.34 32.63 15.28
CA GLN A 77 21.62 31.97 15.50
C GLN A 77 21.68 31.36 16.90
N LEU A 78 21.74 30.04 16.97
CA LEU A 78 21.93 29.28 18.20
C LEU A 78 23.41 29.25 18.56
N GLN A 79 23.72 29.56 19.82
CA GLN A 79 25.07 29.42 20.37
C GLN A 79 25.29 27.99 20.90
N ALA A 80 26.51 27.71 21.38
CA ALA A 80 26.88 26.38 21.89
C ALA A 80 25.84 25.82 22.86
N ILE A 81 25.22 24.70 22.47
CA ILE A 81 24.19 24.01 23.23
C ILE A 81 24.81 23.46 24.51
N GLN A 82 24.21 23.76 25.65
CA GLN A 82 24.63 23.27 26.95
C GLN A 82 23.91 21.95 27.24
N PHE A 83 24.66 20.86 27.18
CA PHE A 83 24.18 19.51 27.49
C PHE A 83 24.27 19.23 29.00
N PRO A 84 23.25 18.59 29.60
CA PRO A 84 23.30 18.10 30.98
C PRO A 84 24.25 16.89 31.11
N ALA A 85 24.49 16.45 32.35
CA ALA A 85 25.35 15.29 32.59
C ALA A 85 24.72 14.01 31.99
N ALA A 86 25.42 13.39 31.04
CA ALA A 86 25.01 12.13 30.41
C ALA A 86 25.65 10.91 31.10
N LYS A 87 25.04 9.75 30.93
CA LYS A 87 25.50 8.47 31.48
C LYS A 87 26.27 7.69 30.41
N ASP A 88 27.43 7.15 30.77
CA ASP A 88 28.18 6.28 29.85
C ASP A 88 27.50 4.90 29.75
N LYS A 89 27.29 4.41 28.54
CA LYS A 89 26.74 3.10 28.24
C LYS A 89 27.55 2.43 27.13
N ASN A 90 27.81 1.13 27.29
CA ASN A 90 28.42 0.33 26.23
C ASN A 90 27.29 -0.30 25.41
N ASP A 91 26.97 0.30 24.28
CA ASP A 91 25.92 -0.13 23.38
C ASP A 91 26.40 -1.29 22.48
N PRO A 92 25.61 -2.35 22.27
CA PRO A 92 25.99 -3.50 21.45
C PRO A 92 26.30 -3.18 19.99
N PHE A 93 25.74 -2.09 19.44
CA PHE A 93 25.88 -1.69 18.05
C PHE A 93 26.93 -0.58 17.88
N PHE A 94 26.99 0.36 18.83
CA PHE A 94 27.80 1.58 18.70
C PHE A 94 29.00 1.66 19.67
N GLY A 95 29.18 0.69 20.58
CA GLY A 95 30.27 0.69 21.55
C GLY A 95 30.05 1.69 22.68
N GLN A 96 31.13 2.31 23.20
CA GLN A 96 30.99 3.28 24.30
C GLN A 96 30.37 4.60 23.82
N VAL A 97 29.18 4.88 24.32
CA VAL A 97 28.36 6.06 23.97
C VAL A 97 27.79 6.71 25.23
N LYS A 98 27.44 7.99 25.11
CA LYS A 98 26.80 8.75 26.19
C LYS A 98 25.31 8.86 25.94
N ILE A 99 24.51 8.55 26.95
CA ILE A 99 23.06 8.44 26.82
C ILE A 99 22.29 9.22 27.89
N TYR A 100 21.02 9.50 27.60
CA TYR A 100 20.01 9.97 28.55
C TYR A 100 18.88 8.94 28.64
N ASP A 101 18.77 8.25 29.77
CA ASP A 101 17.73 7.25 30.08
C ASP A 101 16.60 7.82 30.98
N THR A 102 16.65 9.11 31.28
CA THR A 102 15.65 9.85 32.06
C THR A 102 15.38 11.22 31.45
N ASP A 103 14.31 11.88 31.88
CA ASP A 103 13.96 13.25 31.48
C ASP A 103 15.15 14.21 31.64
N PHE A 104 15.39 15.05 30.62
CA PHE A 104 16.49 16.01 30.61
C PHE A 104 16.14 17.27 29.82
N THR A 105 16.88 18.36 30.07
CA THR A 105 16.70 19.65 29.41
C THR A 105 18.01 20.14 28.81
N LEU A 106 17.99 20.49 27.52
CA LEU A 106 19.05 21.20 26.83
C LEU A 106 18.80 22.71 26.93
N LYS A 107 19.87 23.48 27.14
CA LYS A 107 19.80 24.95 27.10
C LYS A 107 20.59 25.48 25.93
N ALA A 108 19.92 26.19 25.02
CA ALA A 108 20.53 26.80 23.85
C ALA A 108 20.38 28.33 23.92
N PRO A 109 21.45 29.09 24.24
CA PRO A 109 21.43 30.54 24.11
C PRO A 109 21.26 30.91 22.63
N TYR A 110 20.53 32.00 22.35
CA TYR A 110 20.25 32.40 20.97
C TYR A 110 20.47 33.90 20.74
N GLN A 111 20.75 34.28 19.49
CA GLN A 111 20.82 35.67 19.03
C GLN A 111 19.97 35.84 17.76
N GLY A 112 19.11 36.86 17.74
CA GLY A 112 18.29 37.21 16.59
C GLY A 112 17.13 38.13 16.96
N GLN A 113 16.57 38.85 15.97
CA GLN A 113 15.47 39.80 16.13
C GLN A 113 14.13 39.31 15.57
N ALA A 114 14.05 38.04 15.15
CA ALA A 114 12.81 37.45 14.65
C ALA A 114 11.75 37.41 15.77
N GLN A 115 10.48 37.70 15.44
CA GLN A 115 9.35 37.60 16.40
C GLN A 115 8.88 36.16 16.59
N GLN A 116 9.18 35.29 15.63
CA GLN A 116 8.90 33.86 15.65
C GLN A 116 10.05 33.15 14.96
N ALA A 117 10.49 32.03 15.52
CA ALA A 117 11.58 31.22 14.98
C ALA A 117 11.18 29.75 14.96
N THR A 118 11.54 29.06 13.88
CA THR A 118 11.35 27.62 13.72
C THR A 118 12.64 26.92 14.11
N LEU A 119 12.55 26.03 15.10
CA LEU A 119 13.64 25.16 15.54
C LEU A 119 13.49 23.79 14.86
N THR A 120 14.55 23.32 14.21
CA THR A 120 14.68 21.95 13.73
C THR A 120 15.44 21.14 14.75
N ILE A 121 14.77 20.20 15.40
CA ILE A 121 15.31 19.38 16.49
C ILE A 121 15.51 17.96 15.96
N ARG A 122 16.74 17.46 16.02
CA ARG A 122 17.14 16.11 15.60
C ARG A 122 17.45 15.27 16.84
N TYR A 123 16.94 14.05 16.91
CA TYR A 123 17.23 13.13 18.02
C TYR A 123 17.18 11.67 17.58
N GLN A 124 17.92 10.81 18.28
CA GLN A 124 17.90 9.36 18.05
C GLN A 124 18.04 8.62 19.38
N GLY A 125 17.28 7.54 19.54
CA GLY A 125 17.33 6.70 20.74
C GLY A 125 17.00 5.24 20.44
N CYS A 126 17.10 4.41 21.48
CA CYS A 126 16.81 2.98 21.41
C CYS A 126 16.02 2.50 22.62
N SER A 127 15.38 1.36 22.45
CA SER A 127 14.81 0.59 23.54
C SER A 127 15.86 -0.36 24.12
N GLU A 128 16.10 -0.26 25.43
CA GLU A 128 16.96 -1.19 26.15
C GLU A 128 16.30 -2.57 26.30
N GLU A 129 14.98 -2.61 26.44
CA GLU A 129 14.22 -3.86 26.63
C GLU A 129 14.05 -4.66 25.35
N PHE A 130 13.79 -3.99 24.22
CA PHE A 130 13.58 -4.66 22.91
C PHE A 130 14.85 -4.78 22.08
N GLY A 131 15.93 -4.07 22.43
CA GLY A 131 17.18 -4.08 21.67
C GLY A 131 17.07 -3.49 20.26
N VAL A 132 16.03 -2.67 20.04
CA VAL A 132 15.75 -2.00 18.75
C VAL A 132 16.06 -0.52 18.86
N CYS A 133 16.78 -0.01 17.87
CA CYS A 133 17.10 1.40 17.73
C CYS A 133 16.20 2.07 16.69
N TYR A 134 15.69 3.26 17.03
CA TYR A 134 14.87 4.04 16.11
C TYR A 134 15.76 4.76 15.10
N PRO A 135 15.28 4.97 13.86
CA PRO A 135 15.96 5.83 12.89
C PRO A 135 16.02 7.29 13.41
N PRO A 136 16.95 8.13 12.92
CA PRO A 136 17.04 9.53 13.32
C PRO A 136 15.72 10.28 13.09
N GLN A 137 15.21 10.92 14.14
CA GLN A 137 13.98 11.69 14.10
C GLN A 137 14.29 13.17 13.92
N THR A 138 13.49 13.87 13.12
CA THR A 138 13.58 15.33 12.94
C THR A 138 12.22 15.95 13.17
N GLN A 139 12.13 16.92 14.07
CA GLN A 139 10.89 17.62 14.42
C GLN A 139 11.08 19.13 14.33
N GLN A 140 10.14 19.81 13.67
CA GLN A 140 10.13 21.27 13.59
C GLN A 140 9.19 21.86 14.65
N VAL A 141 9.68 22.80 15.45
CA VAL A 141 8.93 23.46 16.52
C VAL A 141 9.01 24.97 16.35
N ALA A 142 7.86 25.63 16.24
CA ALA A 142 7.79 27.08 16.20
C ALA A 142 7.83 27.68 17.62
N VAL A 143 8.70 28.66 17.85
CA VAL A 143 8.89 29.36 19.11
C VAL A 143 8.70 30.86 18.90
N ASN A 144 7.86 31.47 19.73
CA ASN A 144 7.66 32.93 19.70
C ASN A 144 8.73 33.61 20.55
N LEU A 145 9.46 34.55 19.94
CA LEU A 145 10.57 35.25 20.57
C LEU A 145 10.15 36.68 20.95
N PRO A 146 10.61 37.21 22.10
CA PRO A 146 10.29 38.57 22.51
C PRO A 146 10.96 39.60 21.57
N ALA A 147 10.18 40.51 20.98
CA ALA A 147 10.66 41.51 20.02
C ALA A 147 11.54 42.60 20.67
N THR A 148 12.74 42.82 20.12
CA THR A 148 13.57 44.02 20.36
C THR A 148 13.42 45.04 19.23
N ALA A 149 13.04 46.27 19.57
CA ALA A 149 12.75 47.36 18.63
C ALA A 149 14.00 47.99 18.00
N SER A 150 13.95 48.39 16.69
CA SER A 150 14.49 49.65 16.11
C SER A 150 14.34 49.80 14.55
N SER A 151 13.57 50.84 14.14
CA SER A 151 13.77 51.90 13.09
C SER A 151 14.12 51.65 11.58
N SER A 152 13.11 51.89 10.72
CA SER A 152 13.00 52.82 9.55
C SER A 152 14.08 52.97 8.44
N SER A 153 13.69 52.87 7.15
CA SER A 153 13.29 54.01 6.26
C SER A 153 13.41 53.76 4.73
N ALA A 154 12.44 54.34 3.99
CA ALA A 154 12.46 54.80 2.57
C ALA A 154 12.64 53.78 1.42
N GLY A 155 11.97 53.85 0.26
CA GLY A 155 11.02 54.82 -0.29
C GLY A 155 11.00 54.77 -1.83
N SER A 156 9.81 54.56 -2.41
CA SER A 156 9.29 55.07 -3.70
C SER A 156 10.07 54.91 -5.03
N ALA A 157 9.45 54.24 -6.01
CA ALA A 157 8.81 54.86 -7.20
C ALA A 157 8.67 53.87 -8.37
N ALA A 158 7.44 53.64 -8.87
CA ALA A 158 7.12 53.47 -10.31
C ALA A 158 5.66 53.03 -10.48
N SER A 159 4.75 54.00 -10.40
CA SER A 159 3.37 53.89 -10.86
C SER A 159 3.32 54.03 -12.38
N LEU A 160 3.44 52.91 -13.10
CA LEU A 160 3.08 52.77 -14.53
C LEU A 160 2.63 51.35 -14.90
N ALA A 161 2.32 50.51 -13.89
CA ALA A 161 1.95 49.11 -14.06
C ALA A 161 0.46 48.82 -13.73
N SER A 162 -0.41 49.84 -13.66
CA SER A 162 -1.77 49.71 -13.13
C SER A 162 -2.84 49.24 -14.14
N GLU A 163 -2.51 49.10 -15.42
CA GLU A 163 -3.49 48.63 -16.44
C GLU A 163 -3.17 47.24 -17.01
N VAL A 164 -2.02 46.64 -16.65
CA VAL A 164 -1.68 45.23 -16.94
C VAL A 164 -1.84 44.34 -15.69
N SER A 165 -1.97 44.95 -14.50
CA SER A 165 -2.15 44.26 -13.22
C SER A 165 -3.59 43.80 -12.95
N SER A 166 -4.59 44.39 -13.61
CA SER A 166 -6.00 43.96 -13.46
C SER A 166 -6.28 42.64 -14.19
N LEU A 167 -5.61 42.38 -15.33
CA LEU A 167 -5.70 41.11 -16.05
C LEU A 167 -4.84 40.01 -15.41
N ARG A 168 -3.69 40.35 -14.81
CA ARG A 168 -2.92 39.40 -13.99
C ARG A 168 -3.59 39.08 -12.66
N ALA A 169 -4.25 40.03 -12.00
CA ALA A 169 -5.00 39.76 -10.78
C ALA A 169 -6.22 38.84 -11.02
N LEU A 170 -6.83 38.90 -12.22
CA LEU A 170 -7.85 37.94 -12.65
C LEU A 170 -7.25 36.57 -12.97
N ASN A 171 -6.07 36.52 -13.58
CA ASN A 171 -5.34 35.26 -13.85
C ASN A 171 -4.81 34.60 -12.56
N ASP A 172 -4.34 35.37 -11.58
CA ASP A 172 -3.87 34.89 -10.28
C ASP A 172 -5.05 34.51 -9.36
N PHE A 173 -6.22 35.15 -9.52
CA PHE A 173 -7.46 34.74 -8.85
C PHE A 173 -8.03 33.44 -9.44
N LEU A 174 -7.88 33.22 -10.75
CA LEU A 174 -8.25 31.96 -11.39
C LEU A 174 -7.23 30.84 -11.09
N ALA A 175 -5.93 31.16 -11.03
CA ALA A 175 -4.88 30.22 -10.65
C ALA A 175 -4.93 29.81 -9.17
N SER A 176 -5.37 30.69 -8.27
CA SER A 176 -5.56 30.35 -6.85
C SER A 176 -6.82 29.52 -6.54
N GLN A 177 -7.71 29.32 -7.52
CA GLN A 177 -8.82 28.36 -7.41
C GLN A 177 -8.58 27.04 -8.15
N THR A 178 -7.55 26.94 -8.98
CA THR A 178 -7.13 25.69 -9.63
C THR A 178 -5.68 25.43 -9.25
N GLY A 179 -5.46 24.77 -8.11
CA GLY A 179 -4.13 24.47 -7.57
C GLY A 179 -3.28 23.61 -8.51
N LEU A 180 -2.65 24.25 -9.49
CA LEU A 180 -1.67 23.69 -10.41
C LEU A 180 -0.45 24.63 -10.37
N THR A 181 0.40 24.44 -9.37
CA THR A 181 1.81 24.81 -9.48
C THR A 181 2.59 23.54 -9.79
N ASP A 182 2.91 23.43 -11.06
CA ASP A 182 3.77 22.46 -11.72
C ASP A 182 5.09 22.27 -10.95
N THR A 183 5.31 21.09 -10.36
CA THR A 183 6.68 20.64 -10.04
C THR A 183 7.23 19.97 -11.29
N GLY A 184 7.46 20.79 -12.31
CA GLY A 184 8.11 20.36 -13.54
C GLY A 184 9.57 20.01 -13.26
N LEU A 185 9.82 18.79 -12.81
CA LEU A 185 11.16 18.22 -12.79
C LEU A 185 11.69 18.17 -14.24
N LEU A 186 12.90 18.68 -14.46
CA LEU A 186 13.51 18.65 -15.79
C LEU A 186 13.91 17.21 -16.17
N ASP A 187 13.97 16.92 -17.46
CA ASP A 187 14.54 15.66 -17.94
C ASP A 187 16.06 15.62 -17.63
N VAL A 188 16.66 14.43 -17.60
CA VAL A 188 18.07 14.22 -17.22
C VAL A 188 19.03 15.05 -18.07
N ASP A 189 18.82 15.09 -19.39
CA ASP A 189 19.71 15.80 -20.31
C ASP A 189 19.64 17.33 -20.14
N ASP A 190 18.48 17.84 -19.71
CA ASP A 190 18.26 19.26 -19.43
C ASP A 190 18.73 19.63 -17.99
N ALA A 191 18.61 18.70 -17.05
CA ALA A 191 19.04 18.87 -15.66
C ALA A 191 20.57 18.75 -15.51
N PHE A 192 21.23 17.91 -16.32
CA PHE A 192 22.66 17.59 -16.26
C PHE A 192 23.29 17.55 -17.67
N ALA A 193 23.39 18.72 -18.32
CA ALA A 193 23.93 18.81 -19.66
C ALA A 193 25.41 18.38 -19.71
N PHE A 194 25.66 17.22 -20.32
CA PHE A 194 26.99 16.59 -20.41
C PHE A 194 27.73 16.99 -21.69
N SER A 195 29.02 17.29 -21.55
CA SER A 195 29.95 17.52 -22.66
C SER A 195 31.34 16.97 -22.32
N TYR A 196 32.14 16.66 -23.34
CA TYR A 196 33.51 16.20 -23.13
C TYR A 196 34.47 16.82 -24.13
N THR A 197 35.72 16.99 -23.70
CA THR A 197 36.84 17.38 -24.56
C THR A 197 37.95 16.35 -24.41
N GLN A 198 38.54 15.94 -25.53
CA GLN A 198 39.70 15.04 -25.55
C GLN A 198 40.98 15.86 -25.78
N ASN A 199 41.98 15.68 -24.92
CA ASN A 199 43.33 16.20 -25.15
C ASN A 199 44.24 15.11 -25.72
N GLY A 200 45.22 15.48 -26.54
CA GLY A 200 46.16 14.58 -27.24
C GLY A 200 47.19 13.85 -26.35
N GLU A 201 46.93 13.68 -25.05
CA GLU A 201 47.78 12.96 -24.07
C GLU A 201 47.07 11.82 -23.30
N GLY A 202 45.80 11.56 -23.57
CA GLY A 202 45.03 10.43 -23.02
C GLY A 202 43.98 10.88 -22.02
N GLN A 203 43.79 12.20 -21.91
CA GLN A 203 42.91 12.84 -20.95
C GLN A 203 41.58 13.19 -21.59
N ILE A 204 40.51 12.74 -20.95
CA ILE A 204 39.13 13.13 -21.24
C ILE A 204 38.70 14.08 -20.13
N LEU A 205 38.41 15.33 -20.51
CA LEU A 205 37.81 16.30 -19.61
C LEU A 205 36.29 16.25 -19.79
N ALA A 206 35.60 15.59 -18.87
CA ALA A 206 34.15 15.54 -18.80
C ALA A 206 33.61 16.75 -18.03
N ASN A 207 32.61 17.44 -18.58
CA ASN A 207 31.96 18.60 -17.98
C ASN A 207 30.45 18.41 -17.91
N TRP A 208 29.86 18.82 -16.80
CA TRP A 208 28.42 18.87 -16.56
C TRP A 208 27.98 20.28 -16.21
N GLN A 209 26.90 20.74 -16.84
CA GLN A 209 26.22 21.98 -16.47
C GLN A 209 24.85 21.61 -15.86
N MET A 210 24.65 21.98 -14.59
CA MET A 210 23.41 21.69 -13.86
C MET A 210 22.46 22.88 -13.86
N ALA A 211 21.17 22.61 -14.00
CA ALA A 211 20.11 23.61 -13.85
C ALA A 211 19.98 24.09 -12.38
N ASP A 212 19.36 25.26 -12.18
CA ASP A 212 19.17 25.83 -10.83
C ASP A 212 18.32 24.88 -9.97
N GLY A 213 18.82 24.56 -8.77
CA GLY A 213 18.17 23.61 -7.85
C GLY A 213 18.53 22.14 -8.10
N TYR A 214 19.51 21.85 -8.95
CA TYR A 214 20.03 20.50 -9.20
C TYR A 214 21.51 20.41 -8.84
N TYR A 215 21.93 19.24 -8.34
CA TYR A 215 23.30 18.97 -7.94
C TYR A 215 23.76 17.58 -8.34
N LEU A 216 25.06 17.45 -8.60
CA LEU A 216 25.70 16.20 -9.03
C LEU A 216 26.61 15.67 -7.91
N TYR A 217 26.53 14.38 -7.58
CA TYR A 217 27.39 13.78 -6.56
C TYR A 217 28.81 13.55 -7.09
N ARG A 218 29.81 14.06 -6.37
CA ARG A 218 31.22 13.93 -6.74
C ARG A 218 31.69 12.48 -6.72
N ASP A 219 31.27 11.71 -5.71
CA ASP A 219 31.66 10.32 -5.49
C ASP A 219 30.95 9.33 -6.43
N LYS A 220 29.94 9.80 -7.18
CA LYS A 220 29.21 9.00 -8.17
C LYS A 220 29.69 9.21 -9.60
N ILE A 221 30.70 10.05 -9.81
CA ILE A 221 31.34 10.17 -11.12
C ILE A 221 32.33 9.03 -11.29
N THR A 222 32.04 8.13 -12.22
CA THR A 222 32.84 6.93 -12.50
C THR A 222 33.17 6.83 -13.98
N ALA A 223 34.24 6.13 -14.32
CA ALA A 223 34.60 5.87 -15.71
C ALA A 223 35.09 4.44 -15.87
N LYS A 224 34.65 3.78 -16.96
CA LYS A 224 35.02 2.40 -17.29
C LYS A 224 35.29 2.27 -18.78
N VAL A 225 36.36 1.56 -19.15
CA VAL A 225 36.62 1.20 -20.55
C VAL A 225 35.74 0.00 -20.90
N VAL A 226 34.85 0.16 -21.89
CA VAL A 226 33.88 -0.86 -22.29
C VAL A 226 34.30 -1.57 -23.57
N SER A 227 35.05 -0.89 -24.44
CA SER A 227 35.57 -1.46 -25.69
C SER A 227 36.91 -0.84 -26.08
N GLY A 228 37.83 -1.65 -26.62
CA GLY A 228 39.19 -1.23 -26.99
C GLY A 228 40.25 -1.57 -25.93
N GLN A 229 41.53 -1.50 -26.30
CA GLN A 229 42.65 -1.73 -25.38
C GLN A 229 43.12 -0.38 -24.83
N ALA A 230 42.71 -0.07 -23.60
CA ALA A 230 43.22 1.05 -22.80
C ALA A 230 43.11 0.71 -21.32
N THR A 231 44.03 1.24 -20.52
CA THR A 231 44.06 1.09 -19.08
C THR A 231 43.60 2.40 -18.43
N LEU A 232 42.61 2.36 -17.53
CA LEU A 232 42.16 3.54 -16.81
C LEU A 232 43.18 3.88 -15.69
N ALA A 233 43.91 4.98 -15.84
CA ALA A 233 44.91 5.40 -14.85
C ALA A 233 44.28 6.10 -13.64
N GLY A 234 43.11 6.72 -13.82
CA GLY A 234 42.32 7.28 -12.72
C GLY A 234 41.29 8.31 -13.17
N VAL A 235 40.33 8.59 -12.27
CA VAL A 235 39.36 9.68 -12.40
C VAL A 235 39.69 10.70 -11.32
N VAL A 236 40.07 11.91 -11.72
CA VAL A 236 40.38 13.02 -10.81
C VAL A 236 39.23 14.02 -10.87
N THR A 237 38.55 14.21 -9.75
CA THR A 237 37.46 15.18 -9.61
C THR A 237 37.90 16.35 -8.70
N PRO A 238 37.61 17.62 -9.05
CA PRO A 238 37.92 18.78 -8.21
C PRO A 238 37.10 18.76 -6.91
N ALA A 239 37.48 19.52 -5.88
CA ALA A 239 36.72 19.52 -4.62
C ALA A 239 35.27 20.01 -4.83
N GLY A 240 34.30 19.28 -4.29
CA GLY A 240 32.88 19.65 -4.31
C GLY A 240 32.49 20.49 -3.10
N LYS A 241 31.22 20.89 -3.02
CA LYS A 241 30.63 21.49 -1.82
C LYS A 241 30.07 20.37 -0.94
N MET A 242 30.38 20.39 0.35
CA MET A 242 29.76 19.45 1.30
C MET A 242 28.27 19.75 1.41
N LYS A 243 27.44 18.74 1.16
CA LYS A 243 26.00 18.75 1.35
C LYS A 243 25.62 17.57 2.23
N ASP A 244 24.77 17.82 3.21
CA ASP A 244 24.15 16.77 4.00
C ASP A 244 22.93 16.26 3.22
N ASP A 245 23.11 15.15 2.49
CA ASP A 245 22.04 14.53 1.72
C ASP A 245 21.21 13.60 2.63
N PRO A 246 19.86 13.70 2.61
CA PRO A 246 18.99 12.89 3.46
C PRO A 246 19.11 11.36 3.28
N LEU A 247 19.56 10.89 2.11
CA LEU A 247 19.73 9.47 1.78
C LEU A 247 21.17 8.99 2.00
N PHE A 248 22.17 9.84 1.71
CA PHE A 248 23.58 9.43 1.68
C PHE A 248 24.46 10.07 2.75
N GLY A 249 23.92 10.96 3.58
CA GLY A 249 24.66 11.67 4.62
C GLY A 249 25.55 12.77 4.06
N GLN A 250 26.67 13.07 4.72
CA GLN A 250 27.61 14.08 4.23
C GLN A 250 28.31 13.63 2.96
N VAL A 251 27.93 14.24 1.85
CA VAL A 251 28.44 13.96 0.51
C VAL A 251 28.92 15.24 -0.15
N GLU A 252 29.95 15.12 -0.98
CA GLU A 252 30.41 16.24 -1.79
C GLU A 252 29.61 16.32 -3.08
N VAL A 253 29.05 17.49 -3.38
CA VAL A 253 28.23 17.74 -4.56
C VAL A 253 28.69 18.95 -5.34
N TYR A 254 28.41 18.96 -6.64
CA TYR A 254 28.59 20.12 -7.51
C TYR A 254 27.25 20.82 -7.75
N TYR A 255 27.28 22.16 -7.77
CA TYR A 255 26.17 23.01 -8.15
C TYR A 255 26.60 23.92 -9.31
N GLY A 256 25.73 24.11 -10.29
CA GLY A 256 26.01 24.88 -11.50
C GLY A 256 26.95 24.17 -12.48
N GLN A 257 28.19 23.88 -12.08
CA GLN A 257 29.18 23.20 -12.94
C GLN A 257 29.92 22.09 -12.19
N GLY A 258 30.05 20.93 -12.83
CA GLY A 258 30.87 19.80 -12.39
C GLY A 258 31.87 19.41 -13.48
N ALA A 259 33.03 18.91 -13.09
CA ALA A 259 34.05 18.44 -14.03
C ALA A 259 34.76 17.18 -13.50
N ALA A 260 35.25 16.34 -14.40
CA ALA A 260 36.08 15.19 -14.07
C ALA A 260 37.15 15.00 -15.15
N ASP A 261 38.40 14.82 -14.71
CA ASP A 261 39.53 14.50 -15.58
C ASP A 261 39.79 12.99 -15.52
N ILE A 262 39.59 12.32 -16.65
CA ILE A 262 39.72 10.88 -16.79
C ILE A 262 40.98 10.61 -17.63
N THR A 263 41.99 10.03 -17.00
CA THR A 263 43.26 9.71 -17.69
C THR A 263 43.27 8.24 -18.12
N LEU A 264 43.52 8.01 -19.40
CA LEU A 264 43.74 6.70 -20.00
C LEU A 264 45.22 6.54 -20.37
N THR A 265 45.78 5.35 -20.11
CA THR A 265 47.10 4.93 -20.59
C THR A 265 46.99 3.76 -21.55
N ASP A 266 48.03 3.54 -22.35
CA ASP A 266 48.13 2.39 -23.27
C ASP A 266 46.99 2.30 -24.31
N VAL A 267 46.45 3.45 -24.72
CA VAL A 267 45.34 3.54 -25.69
C VAL A 267 45.79 3.05 -27.06
N GLN A 268 45.25 1.93 -27.53
CA GLN A 268 45.48 1.40 -28.88
C GLN A 268 44.18 1.37 -29.68
N GLY A 269 44.17 2.04 -30.84
CA GLY A 269 43.00 2.10 -31.71
C GLY A 269 41.90 3.02 -31.17
N SER A 270 40.67 2.78 -31.61
CA SER A 270 39.50 3.50 -31.10
C SER A 270 38.99 2.80 -29.84
N VAL A 271 38.80 3.57 -28.76
CA VAL A 271 38.44 3.08 -27.42
C VAL A 271 37.15 3.75 -26.97
N VAL A 272 36.19 2.97 -26.48
CA VAL A 272 34.93 3.48 -25.94
C VAL A 272 34.99 3.46 -24.41
N VAL A 273 34.85 4.63 -23.83
CA VAL A 273 34.79 4.85 -22.38
C VAL A 273 33.37 5.21 -21.97
N GLU A 274 32.84 4.50 -20.99
CA GLU A 274 31.56 4.79 -20.36
C GLU A 274 31.80 5.62 -19.10
N ILE A 275 31.17 6.79 -19.05
CA ILE A 275 31.25 7.74 -17.94
C ILE A 275 29.91 7.73 -17.22
N GLY A 276 29.91 7.23 -15.99
CA GLY A 276 28.76 7.19 -15.11
C GLY A 276 28.67 8.42 -14.21
N TYR A 277 27.49 8.99 -14.00
CA TYR A 277 27.25 10.09 -13.07
C TYR A 277 25.85 10.02 -12.48
N GLN A 278 25.63 10.67 -11.33
CA GLN A 278 24.32 10.74 -10.69
C GLN A 278 24.13 12.09 -10.01
N GLY A 279 22.92 12.64 -10.11
CA GLY A 279 22.54 13.86 -9.41
C GLY A 279 21.09 13.86 -8.92
N CYS A 280 20.75 14.85 -8.13
CA CYS A 280 19.41 15.02 -7.56
C CYS A 280 18.97 16.48 -7.63
N ALA A 281 17.66 16.68 -7.52
CA ALA A 281 17.06 17.98 -7.29
C ALA A 281 17.00 18.29 -5.78
N ASP A 282 17.11 19.56 -5.41
CA ASP A 282 17.01 20.03 -4.01
C ASP A 282 15.62 19.78 -3.39
N VAL A 283 14.61 19.49 -4.22
CA VAL A 283 13.27 19.06 -3.78
C VAL A 283 13.21 17.59 -3.31
N GLY A 284 14.35 16.91 -3.25
CA GLY A 284 14.46 15.55 -2.68
C GLY A 284 14.22 14.41 -3.67
N VAL A 285 14.27 14.71 -4.98
CA VAL A 285 14.11 13.70 -6.04
C VAL A 285 15.47 13.45 -6.69
N CYS A 286 15.94 12.21 -6.61
CA CYS A 286 17.20 11.77 -7.20
C CYS A 286 16.97 11.07 -8.52
N TYR A 287 17.78 11.43 -9.52
CA TYR A 287 17.77 10.76 -10.81
C TYR A 287 18.55 9.45 -10.70
N PRO A 288 18.17 8.41 -11.48
CA PRO A 288 18.95 7.18 -11.54
C PRO A 288 20.38 7.47 -12.04
N PRO A 289 21.38 6.63 -11.71
CA PRO A 289 22.72 6.76 -12.27
C PRO A 289 22.67 6.66 -13.80
N GLU A 290 23.28 7.64 -14.45
CA GLU A 290 23.30 7.81 -15.90
C GLU A 290 24.68 7.50 -16.45
N THR A 291 24.72 6.88 -17.62
CA THR A 291 25.98 6.55 -18.31
C THR A 291 26.03 7.22 -19.68
N ARG A 292 27.17 7.81 -20.04
CA ARG A 292 27.43 8.35 -21.38
C ARG A 292 28.66 7.66 -21.98
N GLN A 293 28.50 7.16 -23.19
CA GLN A 293 29.59 6.53 -23.93
C GLN A 293 30.32 7.57 -24.78
N VAL A 294 31.64 7.60 -24.63
CA VAL A 294 32.54 8.51 -25.33
C VAL A 294 33.55 7.67 -26.11
N THR A 295 33.66 7.92 -27.41
CA THR A 295 34.63 7.27 -28.29
C THR A 295 35.89 8.11 -28.40
N ILE A 296 37.04 7.49 -28.16
CA ILE A 296 38.38 8.09 -28.17
C ILE A 296 39.19 7.48 -29.30
N ASP A 297 39.63 8.30 -30.24
CA ASP A 297 40.51 7.84 -31.30
C ASP A 297 41.97 7.95 -30.87
N GLY A 298 42.66 6.82 -30.72
CA GLY A 298 44.05 6.75 -30.26
C GLY A 298 45.12 7.28 -31.24
N ALA A 299 44.72 7.75 -32.43
CA ALA A 299 45.63 8.30 -33.43
C ALA A 299 46.17 9.71 -33.09
N SER A 300 45.68 10.33 -32.02
CA SER A 300 46.05 11.68 -31.59
C SER A 300 47.06 11.73 -30.43
N PHE A 301 47.63 10.59 -30.01
CA PHE A 301 48.61 10.50 -28.92
C PHE A 301 50.06 10.41 -29.42
N GLY A 302 50.78 11.54 -29.51
CA GLY A 302 52.21 11.54 -29.83
C GLY A 302 52.85 12.88 -30.25
N THR A 303 53.26 13.66 -29.25
CA THR A 303 54.27 14.76 -29.21
C THR A 303 53.97 16.14 -29.81
N PRO A 304 54.47 17.21 -29.16
CA PRO A 304 53.97 18.57 -29.31
C PRO A 304 54.59 19.27 -30.52
N SER A 305 53.77 19.96 -31.29
CA SER A 305 54.28 21.07 -32.09
C SER A 305 53.19 22.10 -32.35
N ALA A 306 53.58 23.36 -32.16
CA ALA A 306 52.77 24.54 -32.26
C ALA A 306 52.27 24.81 -33.69
N SER A 307 51.21 25.65 -33.76
CA SER A 307 50.60 26.27 -34.95
C SER A 307 49.79 25.31 -35.84
N SER A 308 48.57 25.64 -36.26
CA SER A 308 48.04 26.96 -36.58
C SER A 308 46.51 26.96 -36.65
N LEU A 309 45.92 28.08 -36.22
CA LEU A 309 44.69 28.64 -36.81
C LEU A 309 44.77 28.54 -38.34
N ALA A 310 43.70 28.05 -38.98
CA ALA A 310 42.94 28.80 -39.99
C ALA A 310 42.11 27.88 -40.89
N SER A 311 40.82 28.20 -40.90
CA SER A 311 39.98 28.27 -42.09
C SER A 311 39.40 26.98 -42.68
N ALA A 312 38.09 26.85 -42.41
CA ALA A 312 37.05 26.65 -43.42
C ALA A 312 37.49 26.92 -44.88
N THR A 313 37.04 26.09 -45.81
CA THR A 313 35.92 26.39 -46.73
C THR A 313 35.84 25.33 -47.86
N ALA A 314 34.65 24.72 -47.97
CA ALA A 314 33.93 24.25 -49.16
C ALA A 314 34.59 23.40 -50.26
N ALA A 315 33.92 22.30 -50.62
CA ALA A 315 32.98 22.20 -51.75
C ALA A 315 32.89 20.72 -52.22
N ALA A 316 31.74 20.06 -52.05
CA ALA A 316 30.70 19.81 -53.09
C ALA A 316 31.18 18.82 -54.17
N THR A 317 30.51 17.72 -54.54
CA THR A 317 29.12 17.51 -55.00
C THR A 317 29.03 15.98 -55.25
N ALA A 318 27.95 15.22 -55.01
CA ALA A 318 26.69 15.28 -55.73
C ALA A 318 25.61 14.37 -55.10
N ALA A 319 24.38 14.93 -55.00
CA ALA A 319 23.10 14.23 -54.94
C ALA A 319 22.59 13.96 -56.37
N PRO A 320 21.52 13.17 -56.60
CA PRO A 320 20.11 13.56 -56.33
C PRO A 320 19.24 12.36 -55.84
N ALA A 321 17.95 12.40 -55.48
CA ALA A 321 16.91 13.42 -55.38
C ALA A 321 15.86 12.99 -54.32
N THR A 322 15.41 14.00 -53.59
CA THR A 322 14.11 14.22 -52.91
C THR A 322 12.92 13.29 -53.20
N THR A 323 12.23 12.87 -52.13
CA THR A 323 10.79 13.19 -51.97
C THR A 323 10.48 13.47 -50.50
N SER A 324 10.02 14.69 -50.23
CA SER A 324 9.63 15.21 -48.93
C SER A 324 8.15 14.88 -48.68
N VAL A 325 7.83 14.25 -47.55
CA VAL A 325 6.55 14.47 -46.85
C VAL A 325 6.81 14.39 -45.34
N ALA A 326 6.83 15.53 -44.67
CA ALA A 326 6.29 15.69 -43.32
C ALA A 326 5.03 16.59 -43.47
N PRO A 327 4.08 16.69 -42.52
CA PRO A 327 4.06 16.13 -41.17
C PRO A 327 2.70 15.44 -40.81
N SER A 328 2.63 14.71 -39.69
CA SER A 328 1.42 14.71 -38.82
C SER A 328 1.67 13.97 -37.51
N LEU A 329 1.63 14.76 -36.43
CA LEU A 329 1.20 14.32 -35.11
C LEU A 329 -0.10 13.52 -35.28
N THR A 330 -0.03 12.21 -35.04
CA THR A 330 -1.22 11.36 -34.97
C THR A 330 -1.19 10.69 -33.60
N SER A 331 -2.09 11.17 -32.76
CA SER A 331 -2.63 10.49 -31.59
C SER A 331 -2.72 8.97 -31.83
N ALA A 332 -2.07 8.18 -30.97
CA ALA A 332 -2.31 6.75 -30.90
C ALA A 332 -3.81 6.48 -30.67
N PRO A 333 -4.41 5.46 -31.31
CA PRO A 333 -5.83 5.17 -31.14
C PRO A 333 -6.13 4.62 -29.74
N PRO A 334 -7.37 4.77 -29.25
CA PRO A 334 -7.77 4.32 -27.93
C PRO A 334 -7.77 2.79 -27.89
N THR A 335 -7.13 2.24 -26.86
CA THR A 335 -7.21 0.84 -26.47
C THR A 335 -8.66 0.48 -26.15
N ASP A 336 -9.16 -0.61 -26.73
CA ASP A 336 -10.54 -1.09 -26.60
C ASP A 336 -10.89 -1.36 -25.11
N PRO A 337 -12.00 -0.84 -24.56
CA PRO A 337 -12.32 -0.95 -23.13
C PRO A 337 -12.79 -2.34 -22.66
N SER A 338 -12.54 -3.40 -23.45
CA SER A 338 -12.89 -4.79 -23.18
C SER A 338 -11.73 -5.64 -22.61
N GLN A 339 -10.51 -5.10 -22.51
CA GLN A 339 -9.28 -5.86 -22.17
C GLN A 339 -8.58 -5.44 -20.86
N MET A 340 -9.30 -4.88 -19.91
CA MET A 340 -8.75 -4.50 -18.59
C MET A 340 -9.45 -5.29 -17.48
N SER A 341 -8.74 -5.64 -16.40
CA SER A 341 -9.37 -6.25 -15.23
C SER A 341 -10.47 -5.31 -14.69
N GLU A 342 -11.50 -5.83 -14.05
CA GLU A 342 -12.64 -5.03 -13.59
C GLU A 342 -12.19 -3.91 -12.62
N ALA A 343 -11.17 -4.18 -11.80
CA ALA A 343 -10.55 -3.19 -10.93
C ALA A 343 -9.81 -2.11 -11.75
N ASP A 344 -9.11 -2.48 -12.83
CA ASP A 344 -8.36 -1.55 -13.68
C ASP A 344 -9.28 -0.72 -14.60
N ARG A 345 -10.41 -1.28 -15.03
CA ARG A 345 -11.47 -0.54 -15.74
C ARG A 345 -12.06 0.54 -14.85
N ILE A 346 -12.33 0.20 -13.59
CA ILE A 346 -12.79 1.15 -12.58
C ILE A 346 -11.71 2.22 -12.38
N THR A 347 -10.45 1.85 -12.13
CA THR A 347 -9.34 2.81 -11.98
C THR A 347 -9.21 3.75 -13.18
N ASN A 348 -9.24 3.25 -14.42
CA ASN A 348 -9.10 4.05 -15.63
C ASN A 348 -10.31 4.98 -15.88
N THR A 349 -11.52 4.52 -15.58
CA THR A 349 -12.72 5.39 -15.61
C THR A 349 -12.71 6.44 -14.52
N LEU A 350 -12.14 6.16 -13.34
CA LEU A 350 -11.98 7.12 -12.25
C LEU A 350 -10.85 8.13 -12.52
N MET A 351 -9.77 7.74 -13.21
CA MET A 351 -8.67 8.63 -13.59
C MET A 351 -9.10 9.76 -14.53
N ASN A 352 -10.05 9.51 -15.42
CA ASN A 352 -10.59 10.51 -16.35
C ASN A 352 -11.92 11.13 -15.87
N ALA A 353 -12.44 10.73 -14.71
CA ALA A 353 -13.73 11.21 -14.20
C ALA A 353 -13.59 12.49 -13.38
N ASN A 354 -14.57 13.38 -13.53
CA ASN A 354 -14.72 14.55 -12.66
C ASN A 354 -15.01 14.10 -11.20
N LEU A 355 -14.53 14.86 -10.21
CA LEU A 355 -14.67 14.55 -8.79
C LEU A 355 -16.12 14.19 -8.40
N TRP A 356 -17.11 14.87 -8.97
CA TRP A 356 -18.52 14.57 -8.76
C TRP A 356 -18.95 13.16 -9.21
N ILE A 357 -18.42 12.67 -10.32
CA ILE A 357 -18.72 11.33 -10.84
C ILE A 357 -18.07 10.27 -9.94
N VAL A 358 -16.85 10.52 -9.47
CA VAL A 358 -16.17 9.64 -8.50
C VAL A 358 -17.03 9.52 -7.23
N VAL A 359 -17.43 10.64 -6.64
CA VAL A 359 -18.25 10.69 -5.42
C VAL A 359 -19.60 9.99 -5.61
N LEU A 360 -20.28 10.24 -6.74
CA LEU A 360 -21.54 9.58 -7.07
C LEU A 360 -21.37 8.06 -7.20
N THR A 361 -20.29 7.62 -7.87
CA THR A 361 -19.99 6.20 -8.08
C THR A 361 -19.72 5.50 -6.75
N PHE A 362 -18.93 6.11 -5.86
CA PHE A 362 -18.70 5.60 -4.51
C PHE A 362 -19.96 5.56 -3.66
N PHE A 363 -20.83 6.57 -3.77
CA PHE A 363 -22.13 6.57 -3.10
C PHE A 363 -23.02 5.42 -3.59
N VAL A 364 -23.06 5.17 -4.90
CA VAL A 364 -23.80 4.03 -5.48
C VAL A 364 -23.19 2.70 -5.03
N PHE A 365 -21.87 2.55 -5.01
CA PHE A 365 -21.23 1.37 -4.45
C PHE A 365 -21.59 1.17 -2.98
N GLY A 366 -21.62 2.23 -2.17
CA GLY A 366 -22.12 2.19 -0.79
C GLY A 366 -23.55 1.68 -0.69
N LEU A 367 -24.44 2.11 -1.59
CA LEU A 367 -25.81 1.64 -1.67
C LEU A 367 -25.87 0.15 -2.03
N LEU A 368 -25.09 -0.33 -3.01
CA LEU A 368 -25.02 -1.75 -3.37
C LEU A 368 -24.45 -2.58 -2.20
N LEU A 369 -23.43 -2.05 -1.51
CA LEU A 369 -22.80 -2.69 -0.36
C LEU A 369 -23.73 -2.78 0.85
N SER A 370 -24.75 -1.94 0.95
CA SER A 370 -25.77 -2.06 2.00
C SER A 370 -26.56 -3.37 1.92
N LEU A 371 -26.58 -4.03 0.75
CA LEU A 371 -27.21 -5.33 0.52
C LEU A 371 -26.30 -6.49 0.96
N THR A 372 -25.10 -6.19 1.46
CA THR A 372 -24.16 -7.22 1.93
C THR A 372 -24.61 -7.85 3.25
N PRO A 373 -24.20 -9.11 3.49
CA PRO A 373 -24.53 -9.83 4.71
C PRO A 373 -23.99 -9.18 5.99
N CYS A 374 -23.01 -8.27 5.92
CA CYS A 374 -22.41 -7.65 7.11
C CYS A 374 -23.16 -6.41 7.61
N VAL A 375 -23.96 -5.76 6.75
CA VAL A 375 -24.75 -4.57 7.10
C VAL A 375 -26.13 -4.97 7.63
N PHE A 376 -26.67 -6.08 7.14
CA PHE A 376 -27.98 -6.58 7.54
C PHE A 376 -28.14 -6.85 9.05
N PRO A 377 -27.14 -7.41 9.78
CA PRO A 377 -27.17 -7.57 11.23
C PRO A 377 -27.31 -6.27 12.02
N MET A 378 -26.98 -5.12 11.41
CA MET A 378 -27.13 -3.81 12.05
C MET A 378 -28.59 -3.35 12.10
N ILE A 379 -29.45 -3.84 11.20
CA ILE A 379 -30.88 -3.49 11.17
C ILE A 379 -31.59 -3.96 12.46
N PRO A 380 -31.44 -5.22 12.92
CA PRO A 380 -31.93 -5.65 14.23
C PRO A 380 -31.35 -4.85 15.41
N ILE A 381 -30.07 -4.49 15.36
CA ILE A 381 -29.42 -3.70 16.41
C ILE A 381 -30.07 -2.32 16.52
N LEU A 382 -30.15 -1.57 15.42
CA LEU A 382 -30.84 -0.28 15.36
C LEU A 382 -32.31 -0.40 15.74
N SER A 383 -33.02 -1.43 15.27
CA SER A 383 -34.42 -1.67 15.63
C SER A 383 -34.58 -1.93 17.14
N SER A 384 -33.69 -2.71 17.75
CA SER A 384 -33.70 -2.99 19.20
C SER A 384 -33.35 -1.76 20.04
N ILE A 385 -32.45 -0.90 19.57
CA ILE A 385 -32.10 0.36 20.23
C ILE A 385 -33.26 1.35 20.14
N ILE A 386 -33.88 1.47 18.97
CA ILE A 386 -35.02 2.37 18.75
C ILE A 386 -36.21 1.89 19.58
N VAL A 387 -36.58 0.61 19.50
CA VAL A 387 -37.76 0.02 20.17
C VAL A 387 -37.54 -0.19 21.68
N GLY A 388 -36.29 -0.41 22.11
CA GLY A 388 -35.91 -0.68 23.51
C GLY A 388 -35.95 0.54 24.43
N GLN A 389 -36.12 1.76 23.90
CA GLN A 389 -36.16 3.00 24.70
C GLN A 389 -37.50 3.28 25.45
N GLY A 390 -38.31 2.25 25.72
CA GLY A 390 -39.31 2.22 26.79
C GLY A 390 -40.53 3.18 26.72
N ASN A 391 -40.53 4.22 25.89
CA ASN A 391 -41.65 5.16 25.79
C ASN A 391 -42.54 4.84 24.59
N GLN A 392 -43.82 4.57 24.86
CA GLN A 392 -44.81 4.07 23.91
C GLN A 392 -45.21 5.01 22.75
N ASN A 393 -44.43 6.04 22.43
CA ASN A 393 -44.63 6.90 21.24
C ASN A 393 -43.28 7.45 20.76
N ILE A 394 -42.51 6.62 20.05
CA ILE A 394 -41.31 7.09 19.37
C ILE A 394 -41.75 7.84 18.12
N SER A 395 -41.51 9.16 18.09
CA SER A 395 -41.72 9.97 16.88
C SER A 395 -40.73 9.56 15.80
N ALA A 396 -41.18 9.46 14.54
CA ALA A 396 -40.34 9.20 13.36
C ALA A 396 -39.10 10.12 13.30
N ARG A 397 -39.22 11.37 13.79
CA ARG A 397 -38.08 12.30 13.89
C ARG A 397 -36.97 11.79 14.81
N LYS A 398 -37.32 11.15 15.93
CA LYS A 398 -36.34 10.64 16.88
C LYS A 398 -35.61 9.41 16.33
N GLY A 399 -36.33 8.51 15.65
CA GLY A 399 -35.73 7.37 14.94
C GLY A 399 -34.79 7.79 13.82
N PHE A 400 -35.17 8.83 13.06
CA PHE A 400 -34.30 9.45 12.05
C PHE A 400 -33.04 10.08 12.66
N ILE A 401 -33.15 10.86 13.73
CA ILE A 401 -31.99 11.50 14.39
C ILE A 401 -31.01 10.45 14.94
N ILE A 402 -31.51 9.39 15.57
CA ILE A 402 -30.68 8.28 16.07
C ILE A 402 -29.92 7.62 14.91
N SER A 403 -30.61 7.34 13.81
CA SER A 403 -30.00 6.71 12.63
C SER A 403 -29.02 7.64 11.92
N LEU A 404 -29.28 8.95 11.90
CA LEU A 404 -28.38 9.97 11.36
C LEU A 404 -27.06 10.04 12.13
N VAL A 405 -27.14 10.05 13.45
CA VAL A 405 -25.95 10.08 14.32
C VAL A 405 -25.13 8.80 14.17
N PHE A 406 -25.80 7.66 14.07
CA PHE A 406 -25.15 6.38 13.80
C PHE A 406 -24.38 6.39 12.47
N VAL A 407 -25.03 6.83 11.38
CA VAL A 407 -24.43 6.89 10.04
C VAL A 407 -23.29 7.91 9.96
N LEU A 408 -23.44 9.07 10.60
CA LEU A 408 -22.37 10.09 10.63
C LEU A 408 -21.13 9.62 11.39
N ALA A 409 -21.31 8.91 12.51
CA ALA A 409 -20.18 8.35 13.25
C ALA A 409 -19.46 7.25 12.44
N MET A 410 -20.21 6.42 11.73
CA MET A 410 -19.65 5.42 10.81
C MET A 410 -18.91 6.07 9.64
N ALA A 411 -19.49 7.13 9.05
CA ALA A 411 -18.89 7.86 7.95
C ALA A 411 -17.58 8.52 8.36
N MET A 412 -17.53 9.12 9.56
CA MET A 412 -16.30 9.70 10.11
C MET A 412 -15.18 8.65 10.26
N ALA A 413 -15.51 7.44 10.73
CA ALA A 413 -14.54 6.34 10.85
C ALA A 413 -13.97 5.93 9.48
N TYR A 414 -14.81 5.78 8.46
CA TYR A 414 -14.35 5.46 7.11
C TYR A 414 -13.61 6.60 6.43
N THR A 415 -13.98 7.86 6.69
CA THR A 415 -13.21 9.01 6.22
C THR A 415 -11.81 9.01 6.81
N ILE A 416 -11.67 8.75 8.11
CA ILE A 416 -10.34 8.63 8.74
C ILE A 416 -9.56 7.50 8.08
N ALA A 417 -10.17 6.32 7.91
CA ALA A 417 -9.52 5.21 7.21
C ALA A 417 -9.10 5.57 5.77
N GLY A 418 -9.90 6.35 5.05
CA GLY A 418 -9.60 6.80 3.68
C GLY A 418 -8.48 7.82 3.58
N VAL A 419 -8.44 8.77 4.52
CA VAL A 419 -7.35 9.75 4.64
C VAL A 419 -6.05 9.03 4.98
N LEU A 420 -6.08 8.14 5.99
CA LEU A 420 -4.91 7.35 6.36
C LEU A 420 -4.44 6.49 5.19
N ALA A 421 -5.35 5.86 4.44
CA ALA A 421 -4.97 5.04 3.30
C ALA A 421 -4.42 5.85 2.12
N GLY A 422 -4.87 7.10 1.92
CA GLY A 422 -4.27 8.01 0.94
C GLY A 422 -2.86 8.46 1.33
N ILE A 423 -2.56 8.53 2.64
CA ILE A 423 -1.22 8.87 3.15
C ILE A 423 -0.29 7.65 3.14
N PHE A 424 -0.77 6.47 3.55
CA PHE A 424 0.04 5.25 3.69
C PHE A 424 0.20 4.43 2.40
N GLY A 425 -0.61 4.69 1.37
CA GLY A 425 -0.49 4.06 0.04
C GLY A 425 -0.63 2.53 0.04
N ALA A 426 -0.04 1.88 -0.98
CA ALA A 426 -0.14 0.44 -1.24
C ALA A 426 0.30 -0.47 -0.07
N ASN A 427 1.04 0.06 0.91
CA ASN A 427 1.49 -0.69 2.10
C ASN A 427 0.34 -1.07 3.03
N LEU A 428 -0.76 -0.31 3.07
CA LEU A 428 -1.92 -0.64 3.91
C LEU A 428 -2.61 -1.93 3.43
N GLN A 429 -2.62 -2.17 2.12
CA GLN A 429 -3.21 -3.37 1.53
C GLN A 429 -2.38 -4.62 1.85
N ALA A 430 -1.05 -4.52 1.85
CA ALA A 430 -0.17 -5.61 2.28
C ALA A 430 -0.33 -5.93 3.77
N ALA A 431 -0.50 -4.91 4.63
CA ALA A 431 -0.73 -5.11 6.07
C ALA A 431 -2.06 -5.81 6.37
N LEU A 432 -3.14 -5.44 5.67
CA LEU A 432 -4.48 -6.03 5.86
C LEU A 432 -4.60 -7.47 5.32
N GLN A 433 -3.69 -7.89 4.44
CA GLN A 433 -3.61 -9.25 3.91
C GLN A 433 -2.75 -10.20 4.76
N ASN A 434 -2.18 -9.73 5.87
CA ASN A 434 -1.41 -10.58 6.75
C ASN A 434 -2.27 -11.75 7.28
N PRO A 435 -1.80 -13.02 7.20
CA PRO A 435 -2.53 -14.19 7.68
C PRO A 435 -3.05 -14.06 9.12
N TRP A 436 -2.33 -13.37 10.00
CA TRP A 436 -2.74 -13.12 11.38
C TRP A 436 -3.94 -12.18 11.48
N VAL A 437 -3.98 -11.13 10.64
CA VAL A 437 -5.07 -10.15 10.61
C VAL A 437 -6.34 -10.81 10.03
N LEU A 438 -6.20 -11.50 8.90
CA LEU A 438 -7.28 -12.28 8.29
C LEU A 438 -7.81 -13.36 9.24
N GLY A 439 -6.92 -14.09 9.92
CA GLY A 439 -7.29 -15.10 10.93
C GLY A 439 -8.07 -14.50 12.11
N THR A 440 -7.65 -13.33 12.61
CA THR A 440 -8.35 -12.62 13.69
C THR A 440 -9.77 -12.22 13.25
N PHE A 441 -9.93 -11.66 12.05
CA PHE A 441 -11.25 -11.31 11.53
C PHE A 441 -12.15 -12.53 11.28
N ALA A 442 -11.59 -13.63 10.76
CA ALA A 442 -12.33 -14.88 10.60
C ALA A 442 -12.84 -15.41 11.95
N ILE A 443 -12.02 -15.38 13.00
CA ILE A 443 -12.43 -15.78 14.37
C ILE A 443 -13.55 -14.86 14.89
N ILE A 444 -13.43 -13.55 14.70
CA ILE A 444 -14.48 -12.58 15.11
C ILE A 444 -15.81 -12.90 14.41
N PHE A 445 -15.81 -13.21 13.11
CA PHE A 445 -17.03 -13.59 12.40
C PHE A 445 -17.63 -14.91 12.90
N VAL A 446 -16.78 -15.91 13.21
CA VAL A 446 -17.24 -17.17 13.81
C VAL A 446 -17.91 -16.91 15.16
N LEU A 447 -17.31 -16.09 16.02
CA LEU A 447 -17.89 -15.69 17.30
C LEU A 447 -19.24 -14.97 17.10
N LEU A 448 -19.30 -13.98 16.21
CA LEU A 448 -20.54 -13.26 15.93
C LEU A 448 -21.65 -14.19 15.41
N ALA A 449 -21.31 -15.16 14.56
CA ALA A 449 -22.25 -16.15 14.07
C ALA A 449 -22.77 -17.06 15.20
N LEU A 450 -21.89 -17.53 16.10
CA LEU A 450 -22.26 -18.33 17.27
C LEU A 450 -23.20 -17.57 18.22
N SER A 451 -23.00 -16.25 18.37
CA SER A 451 -23.93 -15.37 19.09
C SER A 451 -25.30 -15.30 18.40
N MET A 452 -25.36 -15.23 17.07
CA MET A 452 -26.63 -15.24 16.32
C MET A 452 -27.38 -16.58 16.41
N PHE A 453 -26.68 -17.71 16.52
CA PHE A 453 -27.29 -19.02 16.80
C PHE A 453 -27.79 -19.16 18.24
N GLY A 454 -27.50 -18.20 19.12
CA GLY A 454 -27.94 -18.21 20.51
C GLY A 454 -27.18 -19.20 21.40
N PHE A 455 -25.99 -19.67 20.98
CA PHE A 455 -25.12 -20.50 21.82
C PHE A 455 -24.65 -19.73 23.07
N TYR A 456 -24.45 -18.43 22.92
CA TYR A 456 -24.25 -17.49 24.01
C TYR A 456 -24.92 -16.16 23.65
N GLU A 457 -25.69 -15.58 24.56
CA GLU A 457 -25.99 -14.15 24.51
C GLU A 457 -24.93 -13.45 25.36
N ILE A 458 -24.21 -12.47 24.79
CA ILE A 458 -23.37 -11.57 25.59
C ILE A 458 -24.31 -10.69 26.43
N GLN A 459 -24.92 -11.27 27.45
CA GLN A 459 -25.66 -10.52 28.46
C GLN A 459 -24.62 -9.94 29.41
N LEU A 460 -24.48 -8.61 29.39
CA LEU A 460 -23.71 -7.87 30.39
C LEU A 460 -24.16 -8.35 31.78
N PRO A 461 -23.23 -8.72 32.68
CA PRO A 461 -23.60 -9.20 34.01
C PRO A 461 -24.51 -8.17 34.68
N SER A 462 -25.57 -8.64 35.33
CA SER A 462 -26.68 -7.80 35.83
C SER A 462 -26.22 -6.65 36.75
N SER A 463 -25.05 -6.79 37.38
CA SER A 463 -24.37 -5.75 38.16
C SER A 463 -23.79 -4.60 37.29
N LEU A 464 -23.18 -4.91 36.15
CA LEU A 464 -22.75 -3.91 35.16
C LEU A 464 -23.94 -3.31 34.45
N GLN A 465 -24.92 -4.15 34.08
CA GLN A 465 -26.13 -3.71 33.41
C GLN A 465 -26.88 -2.71 34.30
N SER A 466 -27.11 -3.01 35.58
CA SER A 466 -27.76 -2.09 36.53
C SER A 466 -26.95 -0.82 36.83
N LYS A 467 -25.60 -0.88 36.85
CA LYS A 467 -24.75 0.31 36.99
C LYS A 467 -24.81 1.21 35.75
N ILE A 468 -24.69 0.63 34.56
CA ILE A 468 -24.78 1.36 33.28
C ILE A 468 -26.19 1.94 33.11
N THR A 469 -27.23 1.18 33.45
CA THR A 469 -28.62 1.66 33.37
C THR A 469 -28.89 2.77 34.39
N ASN A 470 -28.29 2.73 35.59
CA ASN A 470 -28.37 3.83 36.57
C ASN A 470 -27.59 5.09 36.14
N LEU A 471 -26.41 4.93 35.52
CA LEU A 471 -25.68 6.05 34.91
C LEU A 471 -26.46 6.63 33.73
N SER A 472 -27.06 5.78 32.91
CA SER A 472 -27.84 6.16 31.73
C SER A 472 -29.18 6.81 32.12
N ASN A 473 -29.82 6.41 33.22
CA ASN A 473 -31.03 7.07 33.76
C ASN A 473 -30.73 8.44 34.39
N LYS A 474 -29.49 8.66 34.88
CA LYS A 474 -29.05 9.96 35.39
C LYS A 474 -28.73 10.96 34.27
N GLN A 475 -28.40 10.49 33.08
CA GLN A 475 -28.25 11.34 31.90
C GLN A 475 -29.62 11.62 31.25
N LYS A 476 -30.20 12.79 31.55
CA LYS A 476 -31.40 13.33 30.87
C LYS A 476 -31.23 13.64 29.36
N GLY A 477 -30.19 13.11 28.70
CA GLY A 477 -29.90 13.24 27.27
C GLY A 477 -29.48 11.94 26.58
N GLY A 478 -29.76 10.78 27.19
CA GLY A 478 -29.26 9.47 26.75
C GLY A 478 -29.89 8.91 25.46
N SER A 479 -29.18 9.02 24.35
CA SER A 479 -29.04 7.94 23.35
C SER A 479 -27.98 8.25 22.29
N LEU A 480 -27.74 9.53 21.97
CA LEU A 480 -26.91 9.90 20.81
C LEU A 480 -25.44 9.54 20.97
N THR A 481 -24.81 9.83 22.11
CA THR A 481 -23.37 9.55 22.31
C THR A 481 -23.07 8.04 22.30
N GLY A 482 -23.94 7.22 22.91
CA GLY A 482 -23.80 5.76 22.86
C GLY A 482 -24.01 5.20 21.46
N VAL A 483 -24.95 5.77 20.71
CA VAL A 483 -25.20 5.43 19.30
C VAL A 483 -24.02 5.84 18.41
N ALA A 484 -23.38 6.97 18.67
CA ALA A 484 -22.19 7.41 17.94
C ALA A 484 -20.99 6.47 18.18
N ILE A 485 -20.72 6.08 19.44
CA ILE A 485 -19.64 5.12 19.76
C ILE A 485 -19.91 3.77 19.09
N MET A 486 -21.14 3.27 19.17
CA MET A 486 -21.52 2.02 18.50
C MET A 486 -21.41 2.12 16.98
N GLY A 487 -21.75 3.28 16.38
CA GLY A 487 -21.57 3.53 14.95
C GLY A 487 -20.10 3.51 14.52
N PHE A 488 -19.22 4.13 15.29
CA PHE A 488 -17.77 4.12 15.05
C PHE A 488 -17.17 2.71 15.15
N LEU A 489 -17.50 1.97 16.23
CA LEU A 489 -17.05 0.59 16.41
C LEU A 489 -17.57 -0.34 15.31
N SER A 490 -18.79 -0.09 14.82
CA SER A 490 -19.37 -0.87 13.73
C SER A 490 -18.61 -0.70 12.42
N ALA A 491 -18.04 0.48 12.16
CA ALA A 491 -17.19 0.69 10.98
C ALA A 491 -15.97 -0.24 10.96
N LEU A 492 -15.32 -0.44 12.11
CA LEU A 492 -14.20 -1.38 12.26
C LEU A 492 -14.61 -2.83 11.96
N ILE A 493 -15.80 -3.23 12.41
CA ILE A 493 -16.31 -4.60 12.23
C ILE A 493 -16.73 -4.85 10.78
N VAL A 494 -17.26 -3.83 10.10
CA VAL A 494 -17.71 -3.93 8.69
C VAL A 494 -16.53 -3.84 7.71
N GLY A 495 -15.39 -3.30 8.12
CA GLY A 495 -14.16 -3.16 7.32
C GLY A 495 -13.78 -4.39 6.47
N PRO A 496 -13.71 -5.62 7.03
CA PRO A 496 -13.35 -6.82 6.26
C PRO A 496 -14.33 -7.15 5.13
N CYS A 497 -15.61 -6.80 5.28
CA CYS A 497 -16.63 -7.06 4.27
C CYS A 497 -16.64 -6.05 3.13
N VAL A 498 -15.98 -4.91 3.33
CA VAL A 498 -15.88 -3.81 2.36
C VAL A 498 -14.50 -3.78 1.70
N ALA A 499 -13.61 -4.69 2.10
CA ALA A 499 -12.24 -4.79 1.61
C ALA A 499 -12.11 -4.89 0.07
N PRO A 500 -12.96 -5.65 -0.68
CA PRO A 500 -12.78 -5.75 -2.13
C PRO A 500 -13.07 -4.46 -2.90
N PRO A 501 -14.22 -3.75 -2.68
CA PRO A 501 -14.43 -2.42 -3.24
C PRO A 501 -13.40 -1.38 -2.74
N LEU A 502 -13.00 -1.49 -1.47
CA LEU A 502 -11.95 -0.64 -0.91
C LEU A 502 -10.63 -0.85 -1.63
N ALA A 503 -10.22 -2.07 -1.96
CA ALA A 503 -8.94 -2.32 -2.64
C ALA A 503 -8.83 -1.56 -3.97
N GLY A 504 -9.88 -1.60 -4.81
CA GLY A 504 -9.90 -0.81 -6.06
C GLY A 504 -9.84 0.71 -5.80
N ALA A 505 -10.55 1.17 -4.77
CA ALA A 505 -10.50 2.57 -4.33
C ALA A 505 -9.11 2.98 -3.83
N LEU A 506 -8.48 2.14 -3.02
CA LEU A 506 -7.19 2.37 -2.39
C LEU A 506 -6.05 2.35 -3.40
N ILE A 507 -6.14 1.52 -4.44
CA ILE A 507 -5.19 1.55 -5.56
C ILE A 507 -5.28 2.89 -6.29
N TYR A 508 -6.49 3.36 -6.60
CA TYR A 508 -6.70 4.65 -7.23
C TYR A 508 -6.21 5.82 -6.35
N ILE A 509 -6.60 5.85 -5.07
CA ILE A 509 -6.19 6.91 -4.11
C ILE A 509 -4.68 6.86 -3.85
N GLY A 510 -4.10 5.66 -3.77
CA GLY A 510 -2.66 5.47 -3.57
C GLY A 510 -1.81 5.89 -4.77
N GLN A 511 -2.37 5.84 -5.99
CA GLN A 511 -1.72 6.34 -7.19
C GLN A 511 -1.86 7.86 -7.34
N THR A 512 -2.97 8.45 -6.91
CA THR A 512 -3.19 9.91 -7.00
C THR A 512 -2.58 10.68 -5.83
N GLY A 513 -2.32 10.03 -4.69
CA GLY A 513 -1.75 10.65 -3.49
C GLY A 513 -2.67 11.69 -2.82
N ASP A 514 -3.92 11.80 -3.26
CA ASP A 514 -4.87 12.80 -2.76
C ASP A 514 -5.67 12.25 -1.58
N ALA A 515 -5.18 12.54 -0.37
CA ALA A 515 -5.82 12.15 0.88
C ALA A 515 -7.23 12.75 1.06
N MET A 516 -7.50 13.92 0.48
CA MET A 516 -8.80 14.58 0.57
C MET A 516 -9.83 13.88 -0.33
N LEU A 517 -9.41 13.47 -1.54
CA LEU A 517 -10.22 12.66 -2.44
C LEU A 517 -10.55 11.29 -1.82
N GLY A 518 -9.57 10.64 -1.19
CA GLY A 518 -9.79 9.36 -0.49
C GLY A 518 -10.75 9.47 0.69
N GLY A 519 -10.60 10.51 1.52
CA GLY A 519 -11.53 10.79 2.61
C GLY A 519 -12.96 11.07 2.14
N LEU A 520 -13.12 11.85 1.07
CA LEU A 520 -14.42 12.24 0.55
C LEU A 520 -15.13 11.09 -0.19
N ALA A 521 -14.38 10.25 -0.92
CA ALA A 521 -14.90 9.04 -1.56
C ALA A 521 -15.45 8.04 -0.52
N LEU A 522 -14.68 7.74 0.54
CA LEU A 522 -15.14 6.82 1.59
C LEU A 522 -16.25 7.41 2.46
N PHE A 523 -16.27 8.73 2.66
CA PHE A 523 -17.41 9.41 3.28
C PHE A 523 -18.70 9.19 2.48
N ALA A 524 -18.64 9.42 1.16
CA ALA A 524 -19.78 9.24 0.27
C ALA A 524 -20.26 7.79 0.21
N MET A 525 -19.33 6.83 0.17
CA MET A 525 -19.66 5.41 0.25
C MET A 525 -20.37 5.05 1.57
N SER A 526 -19.86 5.54 2.70
CA SER A 526 -20.50 5.31 4.00
C SER A 526 -21.90 5.94 4.10
N LEU A 527 -22.10 7.11 3.50
CA LEU A 527 -23.42 7.72 3.40
C LEU A 527 -24.37 6.87 2.55
N GLY A 528 -23.92 6.35 1.41
CA GLY A 528 -24.68 5.45 0.55
C GLY A 528 -25.16 4.20 1.30
N MET A 529 -24.26 3.59 2.08
CA MET A 529 -24.60 2.43 2.92
C MET A 529 -25.54 2.77 4.07
N GLY A 530 -25.49 4.01 4.56
CA GLY A 530 -26.38 4.53 5.60
C GLY A 530 -27.80 4.85 5.13
N VAL A 531 -28.02 5.05 3.82
CA VAL A 531 -29.36 5.43 3.29
C VAL A 531 -30.46 4.43 3.69
N PRO A 532 -30.30 3.11 3.52
CA PRO A 532 -31.32 2.15 3.96
C PRO A 532 -31.57 2.20 5.47
N LEU A 533 -30.52 2.40 6.28
CA LEU A 533 -30.64 2.52 7.73
C LEU A 533 -31.41 3.79 8.13
N LEU A 534 -31.17 4.91 7.45
CA LEU A 534 -31.92 6.16 7.63
C LEU A 534 -33.40 5.99 7.26
N LEU A 535 -33.68 5.29 6.16
CA LEU A 535 -35.03 4.98 5.70
C LEU A 535 -35.78 4.09 6.70
N LEU A 536 -35.09 3.09 7.26
CA LEU A 536 -35.63 2.22 8.32
C LEU A 536 -35.83 3.00 9.63
N GLY A 537 -34.92 3.88 10.00
CA GLY A 537 -35.04 4.77 11.16
C GLY A 537 -36.19 5.77 11.03
N ALA A 538 -36.41 6.34 9.84
CA ALA A 538 -37.52 7.24 9.56
C ALA A 538 -38.88 6.52 9.55
N SER A 539 -38.90 5.24 9.20
CA SER A 539 -40.11 4.39 9.19
C SER A 539 -40.32 3.60 10.49
N ALA A 540 -39.41 3.74 11.46
CA ALA A 540 -39.43 3.02 12.72
C ALA A 540 -40.69 3.36 13.53
N GLY A 541 -41.60 2.38 13.61
CA GLY A 541 -42.89 2.47 14.29
C GLY A 541 -44.10 2.15 13.42
N LYS A 542 -44.00 2.24 12.08
CA LYS A 542 -45.14 2.02 11.16
C LYS A 542 -44.99 0.78 10.26
N LEU A 543 -43.77 0.39 9.91
CA LEU A 543 -43.48 -0.70 8.95
C LEU A 543 -42.83 -1.95 9.58
N LEU A 544 -42.22 -1.81 10.75
CA LEU A 544 -41.43 -2.89 11.37
C LEU A 544 -42.32 -3.78 12.27
N PRO A 545 -42.50 -5.08 11.96
CA PRO A 545 -43.19 -6.01 12.85
C PRO A 545 -42.41 -6.18 14.15
N ARG A 546 -43.11 -6.41 15.26
CA ARG A 546 -42.45 -6.68 16.56
C ARG A 546 -41.52 -7.88 16.41
N ALA A 547 -40.34 -7.81 17.04
CA ALA A 547 -39.41 -8.93 17.11
C ALA A 547 -40.14 -10.16 17.69
N GLY A 548 -40.34 -11.19 16.86
CA GLY A 548 -41.06 -12.41 17.19
C GLY A 548 -40.34 -13.63 16.63
N ALA A 549 -41.04 -14.76 16.45
CA ALA A 549 -40.44 -16.03 15.99
C ALA A 549 -39.71 -15.94 14.64
N TRP A 550 -40.14 -15.04 13.75
CA TRP A 550 -39.47 -14.77 12.48
C TRP A 550 -38.02 -14.24 12.65
N MET A 551 -37.74 -13.51 13.73
CA MET A 551 -36.39 -12.99 14.02
C MET A 551 -35.38 -14.12 14.25
N ASN A 552 -35.80 -15.24 14.85
CA ASN A 552 -34.93 -16.40 15.07
C ASN A 552 -34.56 -17.07 13.74
N THR A 553 -35.50 -17.14 12.80
CA THR A 553 -35.25 -17.62 11.44
C THR A 553 -34.25 -16.72 10.71
N VAL A 554 -34.41 -15.40 10.82
CA VAL A 554 -33.50 -14.41 10.21
C VAL A 554 -32.10 -14.51 10.82
N LYS A 555 -31.97 -14.55 12.14
CA LYS A 555 -30.68 -14.73 12.84
C LYS A 555 -29.96 -15.99 12.39
N ALA A 556 -30.68 -17.10 12.24
CA ALA A 556 -30.10 -18.35 11.78
C ALA A 556 -29.56 -18.27 10.34
N VAL A 557 -30.32 -17.68 9.42
CA VAL A 557 -29.88 -17.50 8.01
C VAL A 557 -28.64 -16.62 7.95
N PHE A 558 -28.64 -15.47 8.63
CA PHE A 558 -27.48 -14.57 8.63
C PHE A 558 -26.28 -15.14 9.40
N GLY A 559 -26.51 -15.94 10.44
CA GLY A 559 -25.45 -16.66 11.14
C GLY A 559 -24.72 -17.66 10.23
N VAL A 560 -25.47 -18.44 9.42
CA VAL A 560 -24.88 -19.34 8.42
C VAL A 560 -24.11 -18.55 7.36
N LEU A 561 -24.66 -17.42 6.91
CA LEU A 561 -24.01 -16.57 5.91
C LEU A 561 -22.71 -15.97 6.46
N LEU A 562 -22.68 -15.50 7.71
CA LEU A 562 -21.46 -15.02 8.37
C LEU A 562 -20.41 -16.12 8.51
N LEU A 563 -20.80 -17.36 8.82
CA LEU A 563 -19.87 -18.50 8.81
C LEU A 563 -19.33 -18.80 7.41
N ALA A 564 -20.14 -18.64 6.36
CA ALA A 564 -19.71 -18.84 4.99
C ALA A 564 -18.66 -17.80 4.58
N VAL A 565 -18.86 -16.52 4.97
CA VAL A 565 -17.87 -15.45 4.76
C VAL A 565 -16.60 -15.71 5.59
N ALA A 566 -16.73 -16.16 6.84
CA ALA A 566 -15.58 -16.50 7.68
C ALA A 566 -14.75 -17.64 7.09
N LEU A 567 -15.40 -18.70 6.59
CA LEU A 567 -14.74 -19.81 5.90
C LEU A 567 -14.10 -19.36 4.59
N TRP A 568 -14.78 -18.51 3.82
CA TRP A 568 -14.23 -17.93 2.59
C TRP A 568 -12.99 -17.08 2.86
N LEU A 569 -12.98 -16.30 3.94
CA LEU A 569 -11.81 -15.52 4.35
C LEU A 569 -10.67 -16.42 4.85
N ALA A 570 -11.02 -17.50 5.58
CA ALA A 570 -10.05 -18.48 6.08
C ALA A 570 -9.46 -19.35 4.97
N ASP A 571 -10.16 -19.55 3.84
CA ASP A 571 -9.68 -20.27 2.65
C ASP A 571 -8.40 -19.65 2.08
N ARG A 572 -8.18 -18.35 2.27
CA ARG A 572 -6.93 -17.68 1.87
C ARG A 572 -5.71 -18.06 2.71
N VAL A 573 -5.91 -18.64 3.89
CA VAL A 573 -4.85 -19.01 4.83
C VAL A 573 -4.80 -20.53 5.06
N LEU A 574 -5.89 -21.24 4.78
CA LEU A 574 -6.02 -22.68 5.01
C LEU A 574 -5.80 -23.48 3.71
N PRO A 575 -5.12 -24.63 3.78
CA PRO A 575 -4.99 -25.52 2.63
C PRO A 575 -6.36 -26.08 2.23
N GLY A 576 -6.61 -26.22 0.91
CA GLY A 576 -7.95 -26.48 0.34
C GLY A 576 -8.73 -27.70 0.85
N TRP A 577 -8.04 -28.69 1.44
CA TRP A 577 -8.72 -29.82 2.09
C TRP A 577 -9.48 -29.41 3.36
N ILE A 578 -8.93 -28.46 4.14
CA ILE A 578 -9.57 -27.95 5.36
C ILE A 578 -10.77 -27.08 5.00
N SER A 579 -10.67 -26.28 3.94
CA SER A 579 -11.79 -25.45 3.50
C SER A 579 -12.93 -26.29 2.92
N MET A 580 -12.65 -27.35 2.15
CA MET A 580 -13.68 -28.30 1.72
C MET A 580 -14.40 -28.97 2.90
N ILE A 581 -13.68 -29.37 3.95
CA ILE A 581 -14.30 -29.90 5.18
C ILE A 581 -15.15 -28.82 5.85
N GLY A 582 -14.66 -27.58 5.93
CA GLY A 582 -15.37 -26.44 6.49
C GLY A 582 -16.70 -26.17 5.77
N TRP A 583 -16.68 -26.10 4.44
CA TRP A 583 -17.87 -25.91 3.61
C TRP A 583 -18.86 -27.09 3.73
N ALA A 584 -18.37 -28.32 3.71
CA ALA A 584 -19.21 -29.50 3.90
C ALA A 584 -19.90 -29.49 5.28
N LEU A 585 -19.15 -29.19 6.34
CA LEU A 585 -19.66 -29.12 7.69
C LEU A 585 -20.67 -27.97 7.85
N LEU A 586 -20.41 -26.81 7.24
CA LEU A 586 -21.35 -25.69 7.20
C LEU A 586 -22.69 -26.10 6.56
N PHE A 587 -22.66 -26.73 5.38
CA PHE A 587 -23.90 -27.17 4.70
C PHE A 587 -24.65 -28.23 5.50
N ILE A 588 -23.95 -29.20 6.10
CA ILE A 588 -24.56 -30.25 6.93
C ILE A 588 -25.19 -29.64 8.20
N VAL A 589 -24.47 -28.79 8.92
CA VAL A 589 -24.99 -28.14 10.15
C VAL A 589 -26.17 -27.23 9.83
N ALA A 590 -26.10 -26.44 8.75
CA ALA A 590 -27.21 -25.60 8.30
C ALA A 590 -28.45 -26.43 7.93
N ALA A 591 -28.26 -27.56 7.25
CA ALA A 591 -29.34 -28.48 6.90
C ALA A 591 -30.02 -29.11 8.14
N ILE A 592 -29.23 -29.53 9.13
CA ILE A 592 -29.74 -30.07 10.40
C ILE A 592 -30.53 -28.99 11.14
N TYR A 593 -30.02 -27.76 11.18
CA TYR A 593 -30.70 -26.63 11.83
C TYR A 593 -32.02 -26.23 11.13
N MET A 594 -32.12 -26.44 9.80
CA MET A 594 -33.38 -26.29 9.05
C MET A 594 -34.38 -27.45 9.23
N GLY A 595 -34.02 -28.48 10.03
CA GLY A 595 -34.92 -29.60 10.34
C GLY A 595 -34.99 -30.65 9.24
N ALA A 596 -33.94 -30.81 8.42
CA ALA A 596 -33.90 -31.78 7.32
C ALA A 596 -34.15 -33.23 7.78
N LEU A 597 -33.78 -33.57 9.02
CA LEU A 597 -33.95 -34.91 9.62
C LEU A 597 -35.22 -35.07 10.47
N GLU A 598 -36.00 -33.99 10.66
CA GLU A 598 -37.21 -34.07 11.48
C GLU A 598 -38.38 -34.69 10.68
N PRO A 599 -39.18 -35.58 11.28
CA PRO A 599 -40.35 -36.17 10.62
C PRO A 599 -41.36 -35.10 10.19
N ILE A 600 -42.02 -35.35 9.05
CA ILE A 600 -43.00 -34.42 8.47
C ILE A 600 -44.31 -34.55 9.26
N GLY A 601 -44.52 -33.69 10.26
CA GLY A 601 -45.83 -33.53 10.91
C GLY A 601 -46.78 -32.62 10.11
N ASP A 602 -48.02 -32.49 10.58
CA ASP A 602 -49.06 -31.58 10.03
C ASP A 602 -48.77 -30.09 10.28
N LYS A 603 -47.63 -29.61 9.77
CA LYS A 603 -47.24 -28.19 9.81
C LYS A 603 -47.37 -27.54 8.43
N SER A 604 -47.49 -26.20 8.46
CA SER A 604 -47.66 -25.30 7.31
C SER A 604 -46.78 -25.62 6.10
N ASN A 605 -47.33 -25.45 4.88
CA ASN A 605 -46.67 -25.73 3.60
C ASN A 605 -45.32 -25.01 3.43
N TRP A 606 -45.11 -23.84 4.06
CA TRP A 606 -43.84 -23.11 4.03
C TRP A 606 -42.68 -23.91 4.67
N HIS A 607 -42.99 -24.69 5.70
CA HIS A 607 -42.00 -25.49 6.41
C HIS A 607 -41.54 -26.70 5.58
N LYS A 608 -42.42 -27.24 4.71
CA LYS A 608 -42.09 -28.33 3.78
C LYS A 608 -41.06 -27.87 2.72
N LEU A 609 -41.17 -26.62 2.26
CA LEU A 609 -40.23 -26.04 1.31
C LEU A 609 -38.84 -25.81 1.93
N TRP A 610 -38.79 -25.26 3.14
CA TRP A 610 -37.53 -25.11 3.90
C TRP A 610 -36.85 -26.45 4.20
N LYS A 611 -37.63 -27.51 4.47
CA LYS A 611 -37.09 -28.87 4.62
C LYS A 611 -36.50 -29.42 3.33
N GLY A 612 -37.15 -29.19 2.18
CA GLY A 612 -36.62 -29.59 0.87
C GLY A 612 -35.27 -28.93 0.58
N LEU A 613 -35.14 -27.63 0.89
CA LEU A 613 -33.88 -26.90 0.78
C LEU A 613 -32.82 -27.40 1.77
N GLY A 614 -33.21 -27.70 3.01
CA GLY A 614 -32.31 -28.30 3.99
C GLY A 614 -31.79 -29.67 3.55
N LEU A 615 -32.65 -30.52 2.98
CA LEU A 615 -32.26 -31.83 2.47
C LEU A 615 -31.31 -31.72 1.27
N SER A 616 -31.55 -30.77 0.34
CA SER A 616 -30.62 -30.55 -0.77
C SER A 616 -29.25 -30.06 -0.29
N LEU A 617 -29.20 -29.13 0.68
CA LEU A 617 -27.94 -28.73 1.34
C LEU A 617 -27.22 -29.92 1.99
N LEU A 618 -27.96 -30.80 2.68
CA LEU A 618 -27.39 -31.99 3.32
C LEU A 618 -26.73 -32.89 2.28
N VAL A 619 -27.44 -33.18 1.18
CA VAL A 619 -26.92 -33.99 0.08
C VAL A 619 -25.67 -33.35 -0.51
N THR A 620 -25.68 -32.04 -0.78
CA THR A 620 -24.51 -31.30 -1.28
C THR A 620 -23.32 -31.41 -0.33
N GLY A 621 -23.53 -31.27 0.99
CA GLY A 621 -22.47 -31.43 1.99
C GLY A 621 -21.84 -32.82 1.98
N PHE A 622 -22.65 -33.88 1.87
CA PHE A 622 -22.15 -35.25 1.74
C PHE A 622 -21.43 -35.51 0.41
N VAL A 623 -21.94 -34.96 -0.69
CA VAL A 623 -21.33 -35.02 -2.03
C VAL A 623 -19.94 -34.38 -2.02
N ILE A 624 -19.77 -33.25 -1.33
CA ILE A 624 -18.46 -32.60 -1.14
C ILE A 624 -17.51 -33.50 -0.33
N LEU A 625 -17.97 -34.14 0.75
CA LEU A 625 -17.15 -35.09 1.53
C LEU A 625 -16.73 -36.33 0.73
N ILE A 626 -17.64 -36.86 -0.10
CA ILE A 626 -17.35 -38.01 -0.98
C ILE A 626 -16.34 -37.60 -2.07
N GLY A 627 -16.50 -36.40 -2.64
CA GLY A 627 -15.54 -35.85 -3.60
C GLY A 627 -14.14 -35.66 -3.01
N LEU A 628 -14.06 -35.10 -1.80
CA LEU A 628 -12.81 -34.95 -1.06
C LEU A 628 -12.17 -36.30 -0.73
N ALA A 629 -12.97 -37.29 -0.32
CA ALA A 629 -12.49 -38.66 -0.09
C ALA A 629 -11.98 -39.32 -1.39
N GLY A 630 -12.54 -38.94 -2.53
CA GLY A 630 -12.05 -39.30 -3.87
C GLY A 630 -10.79 -38.55 -4.30
N GLY A 631 -10.31 -37.55 -3.54
CA GLY A 631 -9.15 -36.72 -3.88
C GLY A 631 -9.48 -35.47 -4.69
N SER A 632 -10.77 -35.13 -4.86
CA SER A 632 -11.16 -33.87 -5.48
C SER A 632 -10.79 -32.70 -4.58
N ARG A 633 -10.19 -31.66 -5.16
CA ARG A 633 -9.89 -30.38 -4.50
C ARG A 633 -10.80 -29.25 -4.96
N ASP A 634 -11.85 -29.59 -5.70
CA ASP A 634 -12.73 -28.64 -6.36
C ASP A 634 -14.11 -28.59 -5.71
N LEU A 635 -14.45 -27.44 -5.12
CA LEU A 635 -15.73 -27.20 -4.45
C LEU A 635 -16.93 -27.26 -5.42
N LEU A 636 -16.78 -26.78 -6.65
CA LEU A 636 -17.86 -26.75 -7.65
C LEU A 636 -18.01 -28.07 -8.43
N GLN A 637 -16.98 -28.93 -8.46
CA GLN A 637 -17.00 -30.20 -9.19
C GLN A 637 -16.48 -31.37 -8.33
N PRO A 638 -17.11 -31.64 -7.16
CA PRO A 638 -16.61 -32.66 -6.23
C PRO A 638 -16.61 -34.07 -6.84
N LEU A 639 -17.49 -34.38 -7.79
CA LEU A 639 -17.64 -35.73 -8.38
C LEU A 639 -16.83 -35.96 -9.65
N LYS A 640 -16.07 -34.97 -10.14
CA LYS A 640 -15.29 -35.12 -11.39
C LYS A 640 -14.32 -36.31 -11.33
N VAL A 641 -13.80 -36.60 -10.13
CA VAL A 641 -12.91 -37.74 -9.89
C VAL A 641 -13.58 -39.10 -10.12
N PHE A 642 -14.91 -39.17 -10.06
CA PHE A 642 -15.69 -40.40 -10.28
C PHE A 642 -16.32 -40.49 -11.68
N GLN A 643 -16.18 -39.47 -12.53
CA GLN A 643 -16.69 -39.47 -13.90
C GLN A 643 -15.78 -40.18 -14.92
N GLY A 644 -14.66 -40.79 -14.48
CA GLY A 644 -13.71 -41.52 -15.33
C GLY A 644 -13.81 -43.04 -15.15
N GLY A 645 -14.85 -43.67 -15.69
CA GLY A 645 -14.91 -45.11 -15.85
C GLY A 645 -14.29 -45.57 -17.17
N GLY A 646 -13.02 -45.97 -17.16
CA GLY A 646 -12.41 -46.76 -18.24
C GLY A 646 -11.26 -46.08 -19.00
N SER A 647 -10.12 -46.79 -18.99
CA SER A 647 -8.93 -46.62 -19.84
C SER A 647 -7.93 -45.56 -19.40
N SER A 648 -6.74 -46.07 -19.03
CA SER A 648 -5.41 -45.47 -19.12
C SER A 648 -5.29 -43.98 -18.83
N ALA A 649 -4.42 -43.67 -17.87
CA ALA A 649 -3.67 -42.42 -17.82
C ALA A 649 -3.14 -42.03 -19.21
N GLN A 650 -3.97 -41.36 -20.00
CA GLN A 650 -3.51 -40.28 -20.84
C GLN A 650 -3.51 -39.11 -19.88
N GLN A 651 -2.41 -39.07 -19.14
CA GLN A 651 -1.90 -37.89 -18.48
C GLN A 651 -2.15 -36.74 -19.45
N GLN A 652 -3.20 -35.94 -19.20
CA GLN A 652 -3.25 -34.60 -19.77
C GLN A 652 -1.88 -34.03 -19.42
N ALA A 653 -1.09 -33.70 -20.44
CA ALA A 653 0.28 -33.27 -20.28
C ALA A 653 0.24 -31.96 -19.50
N GLU A 654 0.24 -32.07 -18.18
CA GLU A 654 0.36 -30.96 -17.26
C GLU A 654 1.70 -30.31 -17.57
N LEU A 655 1.67 -29.04 -17.96
CA LEU A 655 2.84 -28.27 -18.30
C LEU A 655 3.81 -28.35 -17.12
N GLN A 656 5.00 -28.88 -17.37
CA GLN A 656 6.02 -29.05 -16.33
C GLN A 656 6.72 -27.71 -16.13
N PHE A 657 6.29 -26.96 -15.12
CA PHE A 657 6.92 -25.72 -14.72
C PHE A 657 8.11 -26.00 -13.80
N GLU A 658 9.24 -25.37 -14.10
CA GLU A 658 10.37 -25.32 -13.19
C GLU A 658 10.32 -24.04 -12.34
N TYR A 659 10.46 -24.20 -11.02
CA TYR A 659 10.36 -23.07 -10.11
C TYR A 659 11.69 -22.33 -10.00
N ILE A 660 11.62 -21.00 -10.07
CA ILE A 660 12.76 -20.11 -9.82
C ILE A 660 12.44 -19.08 -8.74
N ASN A 661 13.44 -18.68 -7.97
CA ASN A 661 13.29 -17.70 -6.89
C ASN A 661 14.17 -16.46 -7.05
N SER A 662 15.19 -16.51 -7.91
CA SER A 662 16.17 -15.43 -8.06
C SER A 662 16.47 -15.12 -9.53
N LEU A 663 17.09 -13.96 -9.77
CA LEU A 663 17.52 -13.53 -11.10
C LEU A 663 18.61 -14.44 -11.67
N GLU A 664 19.47 -14.97 -10.80
CA GLU A 664 20.57 -15.86 -11.18
C GLU A 664 20.05 -17.16 -11.79
N GLU A 665 18.99 -17.73 -11.22
CA GLU A 665 18.33 -18.94 -11.74
C GLU A 665 17.65 -18.69 -13.09
N LEU A 666 17.08 -17.49 -13.28
CA LEU A 666 16.52 -17.08 -14.58
C LEU A 666 17.61 -16.96 -15.64
N GLN A 667 18.69 -16.23 -15.35
CA GLN A 667 19.81 -16.03 -16.28
C GLN A 667 20.51 -17.35 -16.62
N ALA A 668 20.52 -18.32 -15.70
CA ALA A 668 21.05 -19.65 -15.98
C ALA A 668 20.28 -20.40 -17.06
N ARG A 669 18.98 -20.11 -17.27
CA ARG A 669 18.11 -20.82 -18.23
C ARG A 669 17.81 -20.04 -19.51
N VAL A 670 17.91 -18.72 -19.45
CA VAL A 670 17.75 -17.83 -20.59
C VAL A 670 19.01 -17.85 -21.46
N GLY A 671 18.87 -17.86 -22.80
CA GLY A 671 20.01 -17.83 -23.73
C GLY A 671 20.66 -19.20 -24.06
N GLN A 672 20.03 -20.32 -23.66
CA GLN A 672 20.51 -21.67 -23.99
C GLN A 672 20.01 -22.19 -25.37
N GLY A 673 19.59 -21.31 -26.27
CA GLY A 673 19.09 -21.69 -27.60
C GLY A 673 17.66 -22.25 -27.61
N GLN A 674 16.94 -22.16 -26.49
CA GLN A 674 15.51 -22.47 -26.38
C GLN A 674 14.74 -21.23 -25.92
N PRO A 675 13.53 -20.98 -26.45
CA PRO A 675 12.69 -19.91 -25.94
C PRO A 675 12.23 -20.24 -24.53
N VAL A 676 12.10 -19.23 -23.67
CA VAL A 676 11.72 -19.37 -22.26
C VAL A 676 10.46 -18.57 -21.99
N MET A 677 9.49 -19.16 -21.32
CA MET A 677 8.34 -18.47 -20.76
C MET A 677 8.50 -18.44 -19.24
N LEU A 678 8.48 -17.25 -18.65
CA LEU A 678 8.52 -17.04 -17.21
C LEU A 678 7.15 -16.56 -16.72
N ASP A 679 6.51 -17.34 -15.86
CA ASP A 679 5.23 -17.04 -15.22
C ASP A 679 5.43 -16.58 -13.76
N PHE A 680 5.05 -15.34 -13.44
CA PHE A 680 4.98 -14.85 -12.06
C PHE A 680 3.64 -15.24 -11.45
N TYR A 681 3.71 -16.13 -10.45
CA TYR A 681 2.57 -16.74 -9.80
C TYR A 681 2.49 -16.37 -8.31
N ALA A 682 1.27 -16.33 -7.77
CA ALA A 682 1.07 -16.39 -6.32
C ALA A 682 -0.26 -17.05 -5.95
N ASP A 683 -0.32 -17.74 -4.81
CA ASP A 683 -1.55 -18.39 -4.30
C ASP A 683 -2.66 -17.39 -4.00
N TRP A 684 -2.29 -16.16 -3.61
CA TRP A 684 -3.25 -15.08 -3.32
C TRP A 684 -3.76 -14.37 -4.59
N CYS A 685 -3.22 -14.69 -5.76
CA CYS A 685 -3.55 -14.08 -7.03
C CYS A 685 -4.65 -14.87 -7.76
N VAL A 686 -5.89 -14.35 -7.72
CA VAL A 686 -7.05 -15.00 -8.33
C VAL A 686 -6.86 -15.19 -9.84
N SER A 687 -6.35 -14.18 -10.54
CA SER A 687 -6.12 -14.25 -11.99
C SER A 687 -5.04 -15.26 -12.39
N CYS A 688 -4.09 -15.56 -11.50
CA CYS A 688 -3.09 -16.60 -11.69
C CYS A 688 -3.75 -17.98 -11.69
N ILE A 689 -4.61 -18.24 -10.70
CA ILE A 689 -5.38 -19.48 -10.59
C ILE A 689 -6.33 -19.64 -11.78
N GLU A 690 -6.95 -18.54 -12.24
CA GLU A 690 -7.79 -18.55 -13.45
C GLU A 690 -6.98 -18.94 -14.70
N MET A 691 -5.77 -18.40 -14.88
CA MET A 691 -4.91 -18.79 -16.00
C MET A 691 -4.49 -20.26 -15.94
N GLU A 692 -4.10 -20.78 -14.77
CA GLU A 692 -3.78 -22.21 -14.62
C GLU A 692 -4.97 -23.10 -14.98
N ARG A 693 -6.17 -22.70 -14.55
CA ARG A 693 -7.37 -23.50 -14.71
C ARG A 693 -7.98 -23.43 -16.11
N PHE A 694 -7.97 -22.25 -16.75
CA PHE A 694 -8.69 -22.01 -18.00
C PHE A 694 -7.79 -21.81 -19.22
N THR A 695 -6.53 -21.39 -19.02
CA THR A 695 -5.62 -21.01 -20.11
C THR A 695 -4.55 -22.09 -20.31
N PHE A 696 -3.84 -22.50 -19.25
CA PHE A 696 -2.78 -23.51 -19.33
C PHE A 696 -3.30 -24.95 -19.46
N SER A 697 -4.57 -25.18 -19.11
CA SER A 697 -5.24 -26.47 -19.28
C SER A 697 -5.76 -26.72 -20.70
N ASP A 698 -5.80 -25.69 -21.55
CA ASP A 698 -6.27 -25.79 -22.92
C ASP A 698 -5.24 -26.45 -23.84
N ALA A 699 -5.68 -27.42 -24.64
CA ALA A 699 -4.81 -28.20 -25.52
C ALA A 699 -4.09 -27.34 -26.58
N GLN A 700 -4.67 -26.22 -27.02
CA GLN A 700 -4.06 -25.34 -28.02
C GLN A 700 -2.90 -24.55 -27.43
N VAL A 701 -2.99 -24.13 -26.16
CA VAL A 701 -1.92 -23.45 -25.44
C VAL A 701 -0.80 -24.43 -25.13
N GLN A 702 -1.13 -25.66 -24.70
CA GLN A 702 -0.14 -26.71 -24.46
C GLN A 702 0.65 -27.05 -25.72
N ALA A 703 -0.02 -27.13 -26.88
CA ALA A 703 0.64 -27.35 -28.16
C ALA A 703 1.50 -26.16 -28.60
N ALA A 704 1.06 -24.92 -28.34
CA ALA A 704 1.82 -23.72 -28.69
C ALA A 704 3.10 -23.56 -27.84
N LEU A 705 3.07 -24.01 -26.59
CA LEU A 705 4.21 -24.01 -25.67
C LEU A 705 5.14 -25.22 -25.85
N ASP A 706 4.88 -26.09 -26.83
CA ASP A 706 5.78 -27.21 -27.14
C ASP A 706 7.15 -26.70 -27.62
N GLY A 707 8.21 -27.21 -27.00
CA GLY A 707 9.59 -26.77 -27.19
C GLY A 707 9.98 -25.45 -26.49
N VAL A 708 9.14 -24.91 -25.59
CA VAL A 708 9.45 -23.75 -24.74
C VAL A 708 9.82 -24.20 -23.34
N VAL A 709 10.86 -23.61 -22.75
CA VAL A 709 11.21 -23.84 -21.33
C VAL A 709 10.24 -23.05 -20.47
N LEU A 710 9.48 -23.72 -19.62
CA LEU A 710 8.48 -23.11 -18.75
C LEU A 710 9.04 -22.91 -17.34
N LEU A 711 9.25 -21.66 -16.97
CA LEU A 711 9.70 -21.26 -15.64
C LEU A 711 8.53 -20.62 -14.89
N LYS A 712 8.46 -20.84 -13.58
CA LYS A 712 7.48 -20.23 -12.68
C LYS A 712 8.18 -19.58 -11.49
N ALA A 713 7.99 -18.28 -11.31
CA ALA A 713 8.40 -17.56 -10.11
C ALA A 713 7.23 -17.51 -9.14
N ASP A 714 7.25 -18.38 -8.12
CA ASP A 714 6.24 -18.37 -7.05
C ASP A 714 6.60 -17.30 -6.01
N VAL A 715 5.96 -16.14 -6.13
CA VAL A 715 6.17 -14.99 -5.26
C VAL A 715 5.18 -14.95 -4.08
N THR A 716 4.51 -16.06 -3.76
CA THR A 716 3.54 -16.15 -2.66
C THR A 716 4.14 -15.68 -1.33
N ALA A 717 5.39 -16.07 -1.04
CA ALA A 717 6.09 -15.71 0.19
C ALA A 717 6.67 -14.28 0.18
N ASN A 718 6.76 -13.63 -0.99
CA ASN A 718 7.26 -12.26 -1.19
C ASN A 718 8.59 -11.98 -0.45
N THR A 719 9.59 -12.84 -0.66
CA THR A 719 10.91 -12.73 -0.04
C THR A 719 11.73 -11.55 -0.61
N ALA A 720 12.89 -11.26 -0.01
CA ALA A 720 13.79 -10.22 -0.54
C ALA A 720 14.21 -10.49 -2.00
N ASP A 721 14.45 -11.75 -2.33
CA ASP A 721 14.86 -12.20 -3.67
C ASP A 721 13.71 -12.08 -4.68
N HIS A 722 12.48 -12.43 -4.27
CA HIS A 722 11.28 -12.23 -5.09
C HIS A 722 11.06 -10.74 -5.43
N ARG A 723 11.24 -9.85 -4.44
CA ARG A 723 11.13 -8.41 -4.66
C ARG A 723 12.26 -7.86 -5.54
N ALA A 724 13.47 -8.37 -5.41
CA ALA A 724 14.59 -8.01 -6.26
C ALA A 724 14.35 -8.45 -7.71
N LEU A 725 13.92 -9.70 -7.92
CA LEU A 725 13.56 -10.26 -9.22
C LEU A 725 12.45 -9.46 -9.91
N MET A 726 11.36 -9.16 -9.20
CA MET A 726 10.26 -8.35 -9.73
C MET A 726 10.69 -6.91 -10.06
N ARG A 727 11.52 -6.29 -9.21
CA ARG A 727 12.02 -4.92 -9.45
C ARG A 727 12.90 -4.85 -10.70
N GLU A 728 13.83 -5.81 -10.84
CA GLU A 728 14.75 -5.86 -11.98
C GLU A 728 14.01 -6.06 -13.31
N LEU A 729 12.95 -6.88 -13.29
CA LEU A 729 12.13 -7.16 -14.47
C LEU A 729 11.03 -6.12 -14.70
N GLY A 730 10.85 -5.17 -13.77
CA GLY A 730 9.82 -4.13 -13.83
C GLY A 730 8.40 -4.67 -13.68
N ILE A 731 8.22 -5.69 -12.84
CA ILE A 731 6.93 -6.35 -12.56
C ILE A 731 6.39 -5.84 -11.24
N VAL A 732 5.17 -5.28 -11.26
CA VAL A 732 4.50 -4.72 -10.06
C VAL A 732 3.82 -5.81 -9.23
N GLY A 733 3.41 -6.91 -9.87
CA GLY A 733 2.82 -8.07 -9.20
C GLY A 733 2.31 -9.13 -10.18
N PRO A 734 1.91 -10.30 -9.67
CA PRO A 734 1.35 -11.40 -10.45
C PRO A 734 -0.15 -11.16 -10.81
N PRO A 735 -0.68 -11.75 -11.90
CA PRO A 735 0.02 -12.59 -12.87
C PRO A 735 0.76 -11.72 -13.87
N ALA A 736 2.03 -12.06 -14.11
CA ALA A 736 2.83 -11.46 -15.16
C ALA A 736 3.62 -12.55 -15.89
N ILE A 737 3.49 -12.63 -17.21
CA ILE A 737 4.19 -13.62 -18.02
C ILE A 737 5.13 -12.90 -18.98
N LEU A 738 6.39 -13.31 -18.95
CA LEU A 738 7.46 -12.79 -19.80
C LEU A 738 7.91 -13.89 -20.76
N PHE A 739 8.25 -13.50 -21.98
CA PHE A 739 8.79 -14.40 -22.99
C PHE A 739 10.21 -13.97 -23.35
N TYR A 740 11.13 -14.93 -23.40
CA TYR A 740 12.49 -14.76 -23.89
C TYR A 740 12.67 -15.58 -25.14
N ASN A 741 13.35 -15.01 -26.14
CA ASN A 741 13.70 -15.72 -27.35
C ASN A 741 14.89 -16.68 -27.11
N PRO A 742 15.26 -17.54 -28.08
CA PRO A 742 16.40 -18.45 -27.95
C PRO A 742 17.75 -17.77 -27.68
N GLU A 743 17.93 -16.51 -28.09
CA GLU A 743 19.12 -15.71 -27.81
C GLU A 743 19.13 -15.11 -26.39
N GLY A 744 18.05 -15.28 -25.64
CA GLY A 744 17.91 -14.77 -24.28
C GLY A 744 17.45 -13.32 -24.17
N VAL A 745 16.99 -12.72 -25.27
CA VAL A 745 16.42 -11.38 -25.31
C VAL A 745 14.93 -11.44 -24.97
N GLU A 746 14.54 -10.62 -24.01
CA GLU A 746 13.17 -10.49 -23.56
C GLU A 746 12.28 -9.82 -24.61
N GLN A 747 11.16 -10.45 -24.96
CA GLN A 747 10.12 -9.91 -25.83
C GLN A 747 9.16 -9.01 -25.03
N ARG A 748 9.64 -7.83 -24.60
CA ARG A 748 8.88 -6.91 -23.74
C ARG A 748 7.50 -6.53 -24.29
N GLY A 749 7.34 -6.44 -25.61
CA GLY A 749 6.08 -6.14 -26.28
C GLY A 749 5.02 -7.26 -26.18
N GLN A 750 5.41 -8.46 -25.78
CA GLN A 750 4.53 -9.63 -25.62
C GLN A 750 4.31 -10.02 -24.17
N ARG A 751 4.67 -9.14 -23.22
CA ARG A 751 4.36 -9.33 -21.80
C ARG A 751 2.85 -9.45 -21.61
N VAL A 752 2.44 -10.43 -20.82
CA VAL A 752 1.05 -10.56 -20.39
C VAL A 752 0.98 -10.11 -18.95
N VAL A 753 0.10 -9.14 -18.67
CA VAL A 753 -0.22 -8.70 -17.31
C VAL A 753 -1.72 -8.90 -17.12
N GLY A 754 -2.11 -9.62 -16.09
CA GLY A 754 -3.51 -9.99 -15.85
C GLY A 754 -3.95 -11.26 -16.60
N PHE A 755 -5.22 -11.62 -16.43
CA PHE A 755 -5.80 -12.82 -17.04
C PHE A 755 -5.99 -12.64 -18.56
N LYS A 756 -5.58 -13.65 -19.34
CA LYS A 756 -5.94 -13.83 -20.76
C LYS A 756 -6.54 -15.21 -20.99
N ASN A 757 -7.59 -15.28 -21.81
CA ASN A 757 -8.19 -16.55 -22.22
C ASN A 757 -7.26 -17.34 -23.16
N ALA A 758 -7.53 -18.63 -23.36
CA ALA A 758 -6.69 -19.54 -24.15
C ALA A 758 -6.37 -19.03 -25.57
N THR A 759 -7.38 -18.51 -26.29
CA THR A 759 -7.21 -18.04 -27.67
C THR A 759 -6.32 -16.81 -27.76
N GLU A 760 -6.52 -15.83 -26.89
CA GLU A 760 -5.71 -14.60 -26.83
C GLU A 760 -4.29 -14.87 -26.34
N PHE A 761 -4.15 -15.77 -25.36
CA PHE A 761 -2.86 -16.17 -24.85
C PHE A 761 -2.05 -16.92 -25.92
N LYS A 762 -2.68 -17.84 -26.67
CA LYS A 762 -2.04 -18.50 -27.82
C LYS A 762 -1.53 -17.49 -28.84
N ALA A 763 -2.34 -16.49 -29.22
CA ALA A 763 -1.90 -15.45 -30.15
C ALA A 763 -0.68 -14.67 -29.62
N THR A 764 -0.62 -14.46 -28.31
CA THR A 764 0.55 -13.82 -27.66
C THR A 764 1.78 -14.74 -27.71
N ILE A 765 1.62 -16.04 -27.48
CA ILE A 765 2.69 -17.03 -27.61
C ILE A 765 3.23 -17.07 -29.04
N ASP A 766 2.34 -17.16 -30.04
CA ASP A 766 2.74 -17.21 -31.45
C ASP A 766 3.52 -15.94 -31.84
N ALA A 767 3.05 -14.77 -31.40
CA ALA A 767 3.75 -13.50 -31.61
C ALA A 767 5.11 -13.42 -30.88
N ALA A 768 5.20 -13.97 -29.67
CA ALA A 768 6.45 -14.00 -28.89
C ALA A 768 7.49 -14.98 -29.46
N LEU A 769 7.03 -16.09 -30.06
CA LEU A 769 7.88 -17.12 -30.64
C LEU A 769 8.12 -16.94 -32.15
N GLY A 770 7.48 -15.94 -32.78
CA GLY A 770 7.61 -15.64 -34.20
C GLY A 770 7.00 -16.70 -35.13
N ARG A 771 5.87 -17.30 -34.73
CA ARG A 771 5.19 -18.39 -35.44
C ARG A 771 3.94 -17.95 -36.20
#